data_AF-A0A941YHD0-F1
#
_entry.id   AF-A0A941YHD0-F1
#
_cell.length_a   1.000
_cell.length_b   1.000
_cell.length_c   1.000
_cell.angle_alpha   90.00
_cell.angle_beta   90.00
_cell.angle_gamma   90.00
#
_symmetry.space_group_name_H-M   'P 1'
#
loop_
_entity.id
_entity.type
_entity.pdbx_description
1 polymer ?
#
loop_
_entity_poly.entity_id
_entity_poly.type
_entity_poly.pdbx_seq_one_letter_code
_entity_poly.pdbx_strand_id
1 'polypeptide(L)'
;MISIHALLVPVTPPDKWMVGGRRCRFVASVHDCVSTVSPVDDVIGAAMVRKNWTDLRTSATVALALVATIVLVVQAVSWRDSESQRIRAKSNSDLQKRIEKASVKVNGKLTDMYKSLRTLSRLPGVRSISSDGKSLDLVGRTTIQELYNDLADTLHVSEIYIVPKDIDPDSADESRREPITTFDELIVGKTAGKKESTEKVEEVEIYEYREMRRQAQVLASLYGDKTQQESLDIPFLSSPEVVTCDNMKFDPDHPNDRSRSGLVLSVPIFTPEGKFKGLMTSVILSSALADLLAEDGLALTNGGTGVKIASTPSDVSNLSSEADVPALSVAADLPFKDLSGKWRVSTAFDTHLDISSELTSLNSQFAMRAAIAAILGLCMIAAAIIESSWRKKQLQTKEDLHRQVAEQTEALSKMVGELESINEEYKAQADELEQSTGLLQERQNELHKALEDSELQTALYAHASKRFESLFNGLPVGCATIDANHDVMEWNATMGLLAKCPAHDVLLRPVKVVLSGIDGDLLSNALESVFQHGEAAKFESEWKRVEGPQMFVQISIFPLRHSNGETAGAIICAADITAATIAAREIATSEAKLRAFIDHAPVPFAIFDMEMRYQAVSRAWCQTHGLKQDDLIGKVYEDVFEESPELWKTAFGHALEGTQVSSAEDRFQLHDGTTQWTKWECCPWYQQEGVIGGVAVITENVTERHTVLEQLFDAHEQVSSILESINDSFMSIDNDDLIVYINHSACQALDMRKSVSINGSLKESCPPEVYDKIWPFCVQARQTGLRQDCDFEFAGAWLEFRVYPSGSGISIFFQDISERKRIERQVYKLLIEMNDANCALEVSQLELRSANANLQALATTDGLTGIHNHRYFQDFLAEHIESCRAEGTNLSVILMDVDKFKSFNDEFGHQAGDTVLIGVAKCLSEVVEAPHLVARYGGEEFVVVAVGLDQEQAWFLAEKIRKEIEGNEWTYRQVTASFGVSMLMDSDDKPQKVIERSDKALYTSKEQGRNRSTIFGEPQKQDGSKTAKSG
;
A
#
# COMPACT_ATOMS: atom_id res chain seq x y z
N MET A 1 -59.03 43.69 49.55
CA MET A 1 -58.65 45.11 49.34
C MET A 1 -57.13 45.18 49.53
N ILE A 2 -56.35 45.59 48.52
CA ILE A 2 -55.96 46.98 48.17
C ILE A 2 -54.93 47.54 49.18
N SER A 3 -53.82 48.22 48.84
CA SER A 3 -53.03 48.38 47.59
C SER A 3 -51.78 49.25 47.89
N ILE A 4 -50.78 49.27 46.99
CA ILE A 4 -50.02 50.47 46.50
C ILE A 4 -49.23 51.37 47.51
N HIS A 5 -47.89 51.37 47.34
CA HIS A 5 -46.91 52.49 47.35
C HIS A 5 -46.43 53.24 48.64
N ALA A 6 -45.08 53.39 48.68
CA ALA A 6 -44.26 54.60 48.95
C ALA A 6 -43.95 55.12 50.39
N LEU A 7 -42.97 56.05 50.44
CA LEU A 7 -42.42 56.88 51.57
C LEU A 7 -41.35 56.18 52.45
N LEU A 8 -40.20 56.76 52.89
CA LEU A 8 -39.47 58.07 52.76
C LEU A 8 -37.91 57.80 52.62
N VAL A 9 -36.91 58.67 52.32
CA VAL A 9 -36.61 60.14 52.50
C VAL A 9 -36.14 60.48 53.95
N PRO A 10 -35.08 61.32 54.26
CA PRO A 10 -34.61 62.58 53.61
C PRO A 10 -33.06 62.89 53.59
N VAL A 11 -32.70 64.19 53.31
CA VAL A 11 -31.46 64.98 53.62
C VAL A 11 -30.57 65.39 52.40
N THR A 12 -30.25 66.67 52.07
CA THR A 12 -30.99 67.97 52.23
C THR A 12 -30.74 69.07 51.13
N PRO A 13 -29.66 69.92 51.07
CA PRO A 13 -29.83 71.31 50.52
C PRO A 13 -28.67 71.92 49.65
N PRO A 14 -28.70 73.20 49.17
CA PRO A 14 -29.77 74.22 49.08
C PRO A 14 -29.98 74.91 47.68
N ASP A 15 -30.90 75.90 47.63
CA ASP A 15 -31.07 77.02 46.64
C ASP A 15 -31.51 76.69 45.18
N LYS A 16 -32.48 77.39 44.53
CA LYS A 16 -32.99 78.77 44.71
C LYS A 16 -34.39 79.02 44.04
N TRP A 17 -35.32 79.71 44.74
CA TRP A 17 -36.31 80.74 44.28
C TRP A 17 -37.29 80.42 43.09
N MET A 18 -38.56 80.88 42.98
CA MET A 18 -39.29 82.06 43.51
C MET A 18 -40.84 81.86 43.66
N VAL A 19 -41.46 82.63 44.58
CA VAL A 19 -42.83 83.23 44.56
C VAL A 19 -44.12 82.37 44.45
N GLY A 20 -44.94 82.41 45.52
CA GLY A 20 -46.32 82.96 45.43
C GLY A 20 -47.55 82.05 45.62
N GLY A 21 -48.16 82.05 46.83
CA GLY A 21 -49.49 81.45 47.08
C GLY A 21 -49.95 81.55 48.54
N ARG A 22 -51.26 81.47 48.84
CA ARG A 22 -51.81 81.66 50.22
C ARG A 22 -53.02 80.75 50.56
N ARG A 23 -53.03 80.30 51.83
CA ARG A 23 -54.20 80.03 52.74
C ARG A 23 -55.12 78.79 52.56
N CYS A 24 -54.91 77.82 53.47
CA CYS A 24 -55.79 77.47 54.63
C CYS A 24 -57.25 76.94 54.51
N ARG A 25 -57.58 76.01 55.46
CA ARG A 25 -58.90 75.77 56.16
C ARG A 25 -60.01 75.01 55.39
N PHE A 26 -60.96 74.24 56.01
CA PHE A 26 -61.21 73.71 57.38
C PHE A 26 -62.33 72.61 57.36
N VAL A 27 -62.57 71.91 58.49
CA VAL A 27 -63.87 71.30 58.97
C VAL A 27 -64.38 69.98 58.31
N ALA A 28 -65.02 69.00 59.00
CA ALA A 28 -65.02 68.51 60.40
C ALA A 28 -65.87 67.21 60.58
N SER A 29 -65.84 66.61 61.79
CA SER A 29 -66.93 65.79 62.43
C SER A 29 -67.02 64.28 62.08
N VAL A 30 -67.51 63.33 62.91
CA VAL A 30 -67.83 63.26 64.38
C VAL A 30 -68.14 61.80 64.85
N HIS A 31 -68.14 61.57 66.19
CA HIS A 31 -68.81 60.49 67.00
C HIS A 31 -68.21 59.06 67.21
N ASP A 32 -67.96 58.74 68.49
CA ASP A 32 -68.57 57.67 69.35
C ASP A 32 -68.46 56.14 69.06
N CYS A 33 -68.50 55.22 70.05
CA CYS A 33 -68.25 55.26 71.52
C CYS A 33 -68.21 53.83 72.12
N VAL A 34 -67.71 53.67 73.38
CA VAL A 34 -68.02 52.56 74.36
C VAL A 34 -67.59 51.13 73.94
N SER A 35 -67.03 50.20 74.74
CA SER A 35 -66.45 50.08 76.11
C SER A 35 -65.74 48.70 76.18
N THR A 36 -64.88 48.24 77.11
CA THR A 36 -64.14 48.65 78.34
C THR A 36 -63.02 47.57 78.52
N VAL A 37 -62.26 47.30 79.60
CA VAL A 37 -62.23 47.59 81.06
C VAL A 37 -60.74 47.75 81.49
N SER A 38 -60.47 47.96 82.78
CA SER A 38 -59.13 47.92 83.44
C SER A 38 -59.14 46.84 84.55
N PRO A 39 -58.48 46.98 85.73
CA PRO A 39 -57.06 47.16 86.08
C PRO A 39 -56.41 45.80 86.54
N VAL A 40 -55.25 45.66 87.20
CA VAL A 40 -54.87 45.98 88.61
C VAL A 40 -53.35 45.76 88.82
N ASP A 41 -52.82 46.33 89.90
CA ASP A 41 -51.42 46.56 90.27
C ASP A 41 -50.63 45.38 90.92
N ASP A 42 -49.40 45.73 91.33
CA ASP A 42 -48.59 45.19 92.45
C ASP A 42 -47.69 43.93 92.34
N VAL A 43 -46.42 44.21 92.01
CA VAL A 43 -45.26 44.19 92.95
C VAL A 43 -44.67 42.83 93.47
N ILE A 44 -43.36 42.86 93.72
CA ILE A 44 -42.41 41.79 94.14
C ILE A 44 -42.00 40.78 93.05
N GLY A 45 -40.70 40.78 92.70
CA GLY A 45 -40.07 39.72 91.88
C GLY A 45 -38.80 40.11 91.10
N ALA A 46 -38.58 41.41 90.85
CA ALA A 46 -37.65 41.89 89.82
C ALA A 46 -36.12 41.77 90.10
N ALA A 47 -35.69 41.08 91.17
CA ALA A 47 -34.31 41.15 91.66
C ALA A 47 -33.37 40.00 91.23
N MET A 48 -33.88 38.81 90.88
CA MET A 48 -33.05 37.58 90.87
C MET A 48 -32.84 36.89 89.51
N VAL A 49 -33.54 37.30 88.44
CA VAL A 49 -33.48 36.63 87.12
C VAL A 49 -32.37 37.18 86.22
N ARG A 50 -31.82 38.37 86.53
CA ARG A 50 -30.97 39.14 85.60
C ARG A 50 -29.53 38.61 85.40
N LYS A 51 -29.16 37.48 86.02
CA LYS A 51 -27.82 36.87 85.90
C LYS A 51 -27.75 35.63 84.99
N ASN A 52 -28.86 34.94 84.75
CA ASN A 52 -28.83 33.64 84.02
C ASN A 52 -29.02 33.77 82.50
N TRP A 53 -29.39 34.96 81.99
CA TRP A 53 -29.66 35.19 80.56
C TRP A 53 -28.43 35.51 79.71
N THR A 54 -27.33 35.97 80.32
CA THR A 54 -26.04 36.14 79.63
C THR A 54 -25.38 34.80 79.36
N ASP A 55 -25.37 33.93 80.38
CA ASP A 55 -24.65 32.67 80.37
C ASP A 55 -25.32 31.63 79.45
N LEU A 56 -26.65 31.70 79.31
CA LEU A 56 -27.38 30.89 78.33
C LEU A 56 -27.03 31.27 76.89
N ARG A 57 -26.77 32.57 76.62
CA ARG A 57 -26.49 33.08 75.27
C ARG A 57 -25.05 32.78 74.83
N THR A 58 -24.09 32.83 75.75
CA THR A 58 -22.71 32.38 75.51
C THR A 58 -22.63 30.85 75.43
N SER A 59 -23.38 30.11 76.26
CA SER A 59 -23.45 28.65 76.15
C SER A 59 -24.02 28.20 74.80
N ALA A 60 -25.05 28.88 74.29
CA ALA A 60 -25.63 28.60 72.98
C ALA A 60 -24.67 28.89 71.81
N THR A 61 -23.91 29.99 71.85
CA THR A 61 -22.93 30.29 70.80
C THR A 61 -21.69 29.39 70.88
N VAL A 62 -21.24 29.01 72.07
CA VAL A 62 -20.16 28.02 72.24
C VAL A 62 -20.61 26.64 71.75
N ALA A 63 -21.85 26.22 72.03
CA ALA A 63 -22.39 24.96 71.50
C ALA A 63 -22.49 24.96 69.97
N LEU A 64 -22.99 26.05 69.36
CA LEU A 64 -23.02 26.23 67.91
C LEU A 64 -21.61 26.19 67.31
N ALA A 65 -20.64 26.87 67.92
CA ALA A 65 -19.25 26.85 67.49
C ALA A 65 -18.60 25.46 67.62
N LEU A 66 -18.91 24.71 68.69
CA LEU A 66 -18.39 23.35 68.88
C LEU A 66 -18.95 22.38 67.83
N VAL A 67 -20.25 22.43 67.56
CA VAL A 67 -20.89 21.62 66.50
C VAL A 67 -20.34 22.01 65.13
N ALA A 68 -20.21 23.29 64.82
CA ALA A 68 -19.58 23.76 63.59
C ALA A 68 -18.13 23.26 63.47
N THR A 69 -17.35 23.30 64.55
CA THR A 69 -15.95 22.82 64.57
C THR A 69 -15.86 21.31 64.37
N ILE A 70 -16.73 20.52 65.00
CA ILE A 70 -16.77 19.05 64.82
C ILE A 70 -17.21 18.70 63.39
N VAL A 71 -18.21 19.38 62.84
CA VAL A 71 -18.62 19.24 61.43
C VAL A 71 -17.47 19.60 60.50
N LEU A 72 -16.76 20.71 60.73
CA LEU A 72 -15.60 21.12 59.94
C LEU A 72 -14.43 20.13 60.04
N VAL A 73 -14.18 19.52 61.21
CA VAL A 73 -13.11 18.51 61.36
C VAL A 73 -13.49 17.19 60.69
N VAL A 74 -14.74 16.73 60.80
CA VAL A 74 -15.22 15.54 60.07
C VAL A 74 -15.24 15.79 58.58
N GLN A 75 -15.66 16.98 58.13
CA GLN A 75 -15.56 17.41 56.73
C GLN A 75 -14.11 17.50 56.27
N ALA A 76 -13.17 18.02 57.07
CA ALA A 76 -11.76 18.10 56.68
C ALA A 76 -11.07 16.73 56.62
N VAL A 77 -11.43 15.78 57.49
CA VAL A 77 -10.91 14.40 57.44
C VAL A 77 -11.55 13.62 56.29
N SER A 78 -12.87 13.74 56.09
CA SER A 78 -13.57 13.12 54.95
C SER A 78 -13.13 13.74 53.62
N TRP A 79 -12.86 15.04 53.57
CA TRP A 79 -12.27 15.72 52.42
C TRP A 79 -10.84 15.27 52.19
N ARG A 80 -9.99 15.14 53.22
CA ARG A 80 -8.64 14.59 53.07
C ARG A 80 -8.65 13.17 52.53
N ASP A 81 -9.51 12.29 53.03
CA ASP A 81 -9.58 10.90 52.55
C ASP A 81 -10.18 10.82 51.15
N SER A 82 -11.27 11.55 50.88
CA SER A 82 -11.86 11.71 49.55
C SER A 82 -10.85 12.26 48.53
N GLU A 83 -10.06 13.27 48.90
CA GLU A 83 -9.06 13.86 48.02
C GLU A 83 -7.83 12.94 47.87
N SER A 84 -7.45 12.19 48.91
CA SER A 84 -6.42 11.13 48.79
C SER A 84 -6.87 10.00 47.87
N GLN A 85 -8.13 9.59 47.95
CA GLN A 85 -8.73 8.59 47.07
C GLN A 85 -8.94 9.15 45.65
N ARG A 86 -9.28 10.42 45.48
CA ARG A 86 -9.33 11.11 44.17
C ARG A 86 -7.97 11.24 43.52
N ILE A 87 -6.93 11.61 44.27
CA ILE A 87 -5.55 11.67 43.77
C ILE A 87 -5.08 10.28 43.34
N ARG A 88 -5.35 9.24 44.14
CA ARG A 88 -5.08 7.84 43.75
C ARG A 88 -5.89 7.39 42.54
N ALA A 89 -7.19 7.65 42.50
CA ALA A 89 -8.06 7.27 41.39
C ALA A 89 -7.72 8.01 40.10
N LYS A 90 -7.36 9.30 40.19
CA LYS A 90 -6.87 10.10 39.06
C LYS A 90 -5.51 9.59 38.60
N SER A 91 -4.55 9.41 39.50
CA SER A 91 -3.22 8.87 39.17
C SER A 91 -3.33 7.49 38.51
N ASN A 92 -4.16 6.59 39.04
CA ASN A 92 -4.39 5.28 38.43
C ASN A 92 -5.13 5.38 37.09
N SER A 93 -6.12 6.28 36.96
CA SER A 93 -6.84 6.50 35.69
C SER A 93 -5.94 7.09 34.61
N ASP A 94 -5.08 8.04 34.96
CA ASP A 94 -4.14 8.67 34.03
C ASP A 94 -3.00 7.70 33.67
N LEU A 95 -2.49 6.91 34.62
CA LEU A 95 -1.58 5.78 34.37
C LEU A 95 -2.22 4.73 33.44
N GLN A 96 -3.47 4.36 33.69
CA GLN A 96 -4.20 3.38 32.87
C GLN A 96 -4.42 3.89 31.44
N LYS A 97 -4.75 5.17 31.25
CA LYS A 97 -4.80 5.81 29.92
C LYS A 97 -3.45 5.81 29.22
N ARG A 98 -2.34 6.05 29.93
CA ARG A 98 -0.98 5.99 29.38
C ARG A 98 -0.64 4.57 28.91
N ILE A 99 -0.93 3.56 29.74
CA ILE A 99 -0.77 2.14 29.38
C ILE A 99 -1.64 1.77 28.19
N GLU A 100 -2.91 2.20 28.16
CA GLU A 100 -3.86 1.93 27.06
C GLU A 100 -3.41 2.59 25.74
N LYS A 101 -3.04 3.88 25.78
CA LYS A 101 -2.47 4.64 24.64
C LYS A 101 -1.20 3.97 24.09
N ALA A 102 -0.26 3.60 24.96
CA ALA A 102 0.96 2.90 24.58
C ALA A 102 0.65 1.50 24.01
N SER A 103 -0.33 0.79 24.60
CA SER A 103 -0.75 -0.53 24.14
C SER A 103 -1.39 -0.47 22.76
N VAL A 104 -2.23 0.52 22.47
CA VAL A 104 -2.80 0.72 21.13
C VAL A 104 -1.69 1.05 20.11
N LYS A 105 -0.75 1.94 20.45
CA LYS A 105 0.39 2.30 19.58
C LYS A 105 1.28 1.10 19.25
N VAL A 106 1.67 0.32 20.27
CA VAL A 106 2.50 -0.90 20.11
C VAL A 106 1.71 -2.00 19.40
N ASN A 107 0.46 -2.26 19.77
CA ASN A 107 -0.36 -3.28 19.12
C ASN A 107 -0.56 -2.99 17.63
N GLY A 108 -0.84 -1.74 17.26
CA GLY A 108 -0.98 -1.33 15.85
C GLY A 108 0.28 -1.65 15.06
N LYS A 109 1.43 -1.09 15.48
CA LYS A 109 2.71 -1.29 14.80
C LYS A 109 3.14 -2.76 14.70
N LEU A 110 2.97 -3.56 15.76
CA LEU A 110 3.25 -5.00 15.72
C LEU A 110 2.27 -5.75 14.81
N THR A 111 0.98 -5.37 14.83
CA THR A 111 -0.06 -5.97 13.97
C THR A 111 0.21 -5.69 12.50
N ASP A 112 0.57 -4.46 12.13
CA ASP A 112 0.79 -4.05 10.75
C ASP A 112 2.02 -4.74 10.16
N MET A 113 3.11 -4.82 10.94
CA MET A 113 4.28 -5.62 10.57
C MET A 113 3.94 -7.11 10.35
N TYR A 114 3.14 -7.73 11.24
CA TYR A 114 2.68 -9.11 11.04
C TYR A 114 1.82 -9.26 9.78
N LYS A 115 0.91 -8.31 9.49
CA LYS A 115 0.13 -8.32 8.23
C LYS A 115 1.08 -8.34 7.04
N SER A 116 2.07 -7.45 7.00
CA SER A 116 3.01 -7.34 5.87
C SER A 116 3.91 -8.56 5.72
N LEU A 117 4.52 -9.07 6.81
CA LEU A 117 5.31 -10.32 6.78
C LEU A 117 4.47 -11.51 6.33
N ARG A 118 3.18 -11.54 6.69
CA ARG A 118 2.24 -12.56 6.24
C ARG A 118 1.85 -12.38 4.77
N THR A 119 1.64 -11.16 4.27
CA THR A 119 1.44 -10.89 2.84
C THR A 119 2.64 -11.35 2.03
N LEU A 120 3.86 -10.96 2.44
CA LEU A 120 5.14 -11.41 1.88
C LEU A 120 5.25 -12.94 1.86
N SER A 121 4.95 -13.62 2.97
CA SER A 121 4.96 -15.10 3.06
C SER A 121 3.99 -15.80 2.09
N ARG A 122 2.99 -15.08 1.57
CA ARG A 122 1.96 -15.60 0.66
C ARG A 122 2.18 -15.23 -0.81
N LEU A 123 3.15 -14.37 -1.14
CA LEU A 123 3.45 -13.99 -2.53
C LEU A 123 3.79 -15.23 -3.39
N PRO A 124 3.32 -15.33 -4.65
CA PRO A 124 3.58 -16.49 -5.50
C PRO A 124 5.07 -16.80 -5.66
N GLY A 125 5.93 -15.79 -5.81
CA GLY A 125 7.40 -15.94 -5.87
C GLY A 125 7.98 -16.59 -4.61
N VAL A 126 7.61 -16.10 -3.42
CA VAL A 126 8.04 -16.67 -2.12
C VAL A 126 7.51 -18.09 -1.92
N ARG A 127 6.23 -18.34 -2.25
CA ARG A 127 5.61 -19.68 -2.15
C ARG A 127 6.22 -20.68 -3.14
N SER A 128 6.75 -20.23 -4.28
CA SER A 128 7.40 -21.07 -5.31
C SER A 128 8.93 -21.18 -5.22
N ILE A 129 9.62 -20.26 -4.50
CA ILE A 129 11.09 -20.21 -4.40
C ILE A 129 11.77 -21.57 -4.17
N SER A 130 12.79 -21.89 -4.95
CA SER A 130 13.62 -23.08 -4.75
C SER A 130 14.42 -22.97 -3.45
N SER A 131 14.80 -24.11 -2.86
CA SER A 131 15.55 -24.16 -1.59
C SER A 131 16.96 -23.57 -1.69
N ASP A 132 17.45 -23.33 -2.91
CA ASP A 132 18.72 -22.67 -3.20
C ASP A 132 18.57 -21.20 -3.67
N GLY A 133 17.36 -20.63 -3.55
CA GLY A 133 17.05 -19.22 -3.84
C GLY A 133 17.02 -18.80 -5.31
N LYS A 134 17.48 -19.64 -6.24
CA LYS A 134 17.73 -19.24 -7.63
C LYS A 134 16.48 -18.99 -8.47
N SER A 135 15.30 -19.41 -8.03
CA SER A 135 14.04 -19.23 -8.76
C SER A 135 13.23 -18.00 -8.35
N LEU A 136 13.76 -17.09 -7.51
CA LEU A 136 13.12 -15.79 -7.27
C LEU A 136 13.53 -14.82 -8.39
N ASP A 137 12.57 -14.47 -9.22
CA ASP A 137 12.74 -13.61 -10.39
C ASP A 137 12.91 -12.13 -10.01
N LEU A 138 13.18 -11.29 -11.02
CA LEU A 138 13.44 -9.87 -10.78
C LEU A 138 12.19 -9.15 -10.25
N VAL A 139 11.00 -9.51 -10.72
CA VAL A 139 9.73 -8.93 -10.26
C VAL A 139 9.50 -9.29 -8.79
N GLY A 140 9.59 -10.57 -8.43
CA GLY A 140 9.46 -11.02 -7.04
C GLY A 140 10.49 -10.40 -6.09
N ARG A 141 11.70 -10.06 -6.57
CA ARG A 141 12.68 -9.28 -5.78
C ARG A 141 12.24 -7.82 -5.59
N THR A 142 11.79 -7.14 -6.64
CA THR A 142 11.32 -5.75 -6.55
C THR A 142 10.10 -5.63 -5.63
N THR A 143 9.08 -6.47 -5.78
CA THR A 143 7.87 -6.42 -4.94
C THR A 143 8.19 -6.65 -3.46
N ILE A 144 9.14 -7.52 -3.13
CA ILE A 144 9.59 -7.70 -1.74
C ILE A 144 10.39 -6.48 -1.25
N GLN A 145 11.21 -5.86 -2.10
CA GLN A 145 11.97 -4.65 -1.75
C GLN A 145 11.06 -3.44 -1.51
N GLU A 146 9.99 -3.26 -2.28
CA GLU A 146 9.05 -2.16 -2.09
C GLU A 146 8.21 -2.35 -0.81
N LEU A 147 7.71 -3.56 -0.58
CA LEU A 147 7.05 -3.93 0.69
C LEU A 147 8.00 -3.89 1.89
N TYR A 148 9.32 -4.05 1.69
CA TYR A 148 10.34 -3.82 2.71
C TYR A 148 10.52 -2.32 3.01
N ASN A 149 10.58 -1.48 1.98
CA ASN A 149 10.72 -0.03 2.15
C ASN A 149 9.51 0.56 2.92
N ASP A 150 8.29 0.19 2.54
CA ASP A 150 7.05 0.58 3.24
C ASP A 150 7.05 0.10 4.72
N LEU A 151 7.65 -1.05 4.99
CA LEU A 151 7.82 -1.57 6.35
C LEU A 151 8.85 -0.77 7.15
N ALA A 152 10.02 -0.47 6.56
CA ALA A 152 11.13 0.24 7.20
C ALA A 152 10.76 1.70 7.56
N ASP A 153 9.97 2.38 6.71
CA ASP A 153 9.39 3.70 7.03
C ASP A 153 8.31 3.61 8.12
N THR A 154 7.70 2.44 8.32
CA THR A 154 6.64 2.21 9.32
C THR A 154 7.20 1.83 10.70
N LEU A 155 8.28 1.06 10.75
CA LEU A 155 8.99 0.63 11.97
C LEU A 155 10.46 0.41 11.58
N HIS A 156 11.42 0.74 12.44
CA HIS A 156 12.83 0.38 12.20
C HIS A 156 13.06 -1.14 12.31
N VAL A 157 12.69 -1.81 11.23
CA VAL A 157 13.14 -3.13 10.83
C VAL A 157 14.59 -2.99 10.38
N SER A 158 15.47 -3.85 10.89
CA SER A 158 16.87 -3.95 10.48
C SER A 158 16.98 -4.66 9.13
N GLU A 159 16.29 -5.80 9.00
CA GLU A 159 16.38 -6.69 7.84
C GLU A 159 15.12 -7.55 7.70
N ILE A 160 14.90 -8.08 6.49
CA ILE A 160 13.95 -9.16 6.21
C ILE A 160 14.64 -10.35 5.53
N TYR A 161 14.22 -11.55 5.91
CA TYR A 161 14.88 -12.81 5.65
C TYR A 161 13.90 -13.89 5.14
N ILE A 162 14.27 -14.59 4.06
CA ILE A 162 13.60 -15.83 3.63
C ILE A 162 14.39 -17.03 4.15
N VAL A 163 13.84 -17.78 5.09
CA VAL A 163 14.54 -18.86 5.81
C VAL A 163 14.06 -20.24 5.32
N PRO A 164 14.92 -21.13 4.80
CA PRO A 164 14.53 -22.50 4.47
C PRO A 164 14.27 -23.33 5.75
N LYS A 165 13.33 -24.27 5.70
CA LYS A 165 13.00 -25.13 6.86
C LYS A 165 14.15 -26.03 7.33
N ASP A 166 15.16 -26.25 6.47
CA ASP A 166 16.36 -27.04 6.74
C ASP A 166 17.64 -26.18 6.84
N ILE A 167 17.49 -24.91 7.26
CA ILE A 167 18.63 -24.06 7.68
C ILE A 167 19.41 -24.71 8.84
N ASP A 168 20.73 -24.66 8.73
CA ASP A 168 21.69 -25.16 9.71
C ASP A 168 22.97 -24.29 9.63
N PRO A 169 23.06 -23.19 10.42
CA PRO A 169 24.22 -22.29 10.42
C PRO A 169 25.53 -22.96 10.86
N ASP A 170 25.42 -24.11 11.55
CA ASP A 170 26.54 -24.90 12.04
C ASP A 170 26.97 -25.99 11.04
N SER A 171 26.38 -26.01 9.83
CA SER A 171 26.60 -26.99 8.77
C SER A 171 27.97 -26.86 8.08
N ALA A 172 28.41 -27.96 7.47
CA ALA A 172 29.52 -27.98 6.50
C ALA A 172 29.07 -27.62 5.06
N ASP A 173 27.77 -27.64 4.80
CA ASP A 173 27.12 -27.33 3.51
C ASP A 173 26.74 -25.85 3.49
N GLU A 174 27.45 -25.05 2.69
CA GLU A 174 27.24 -23.61 2.55
C GLU A 174 25.80 -23.26 2.14
N SER A 175 25.15 -24.12 1.33
CA SER A 175 23.76 -23.90 0.88
C SER A 175 22.70 -24.00 1.98
N ARG A 176 23.11 -24.32 3.22
CA ARG A 176 22.25 -24.37 4.41
C ARG A 176 22.67 -23.43 5.54
N ARG A 177 23.82 -22.75 5.45
CA ARG A 177 24.29 -21.90 6.55
C ARG A 177 23.45 -20.64 6.72
N GLU A 178 23.12 -20.05 5.59
CA GLU A 178 22.53 -18.72 5.47
C GLU A 178 21.06 -18.83 5.03
N PRO A 179 20.23 -17.81 5.33
CA PRO A 179 18.92 -17.63 4.71
C PRO A 179 19.02 -17.54 3.17
N ILE A 180 17.93 -17.88 2.47
CA ILE A 180 17.85 -17.92 1.00
C ILE A 180 18.12 -16.55 0.36
N THR A 181 17.73 -15.47 1.03
CA THR A 181 18.07 -14.09 0.68
C THR A 181 17.86 -13.20 1.91
N THR A 182 18.66 -12.15 2.01
CA THR A 182 18.46 -11.00 2.89
C THR A 182 17.92 -9.83 2.06
N PHE A 183 17.40 -8.79 2.73
CA PHE A 183 16.99 -7.53 2.11
C PHE A 183 17.46 -6.37 3.01
N ASP A 184 18.58 -5.75 2.64
CA ASP A 184 19.13 -4.52 3.25
C ASP A 184 20.01 -3.76 2.24
N GLU A 185 20.97 -4.45 1.60
CA GLU A 185 21.79 -3.88 0.52
C GLU A 185 20.94 -3.52 -0.74
N LEU A 186 20.36 -2.31 -0.80
CA LEU A 186 20.14 -1.50 -2.01
C LEU A 186 19.53 -0.09 -1.77
N ILE A 187 20.03 0.70 -0.81
CA ILE A 187 19.73 2.15 -0.74
C ILE A 187 20.42 2.92 -1.89
N VAL A 188 19.89 2.80 -3.10
CA VAL A 188 20.36 3.52 -4.29
C VAL A 188 19.81 4.95 -4.27
N GLY A 189 20.57 5.91 -3.69
CA GLY A 189 20.32 7.31 -4.02
C GLY A 189 20.68 8.41 -3.03
N LYS A 190 21.37 8.18 -1.90
CA LYS A 190 21.81 9.26 -0.99
C LYS A 190 23.23 9.07 -0.45
N THR A 191 24.19 9.50 -1.26
CA THR A 191 25.56 9.96 -0.89
C THR A 191 26.24 9.31 0.33
N ALA A 192 27.01 8.25 0.09
CA ALA A 192 28.21 7.94 0.86
C ALA A 192 29.39 7.75 -0.10
N GLY A 193 30.48 8.48 0.10
CA GLY A 193 31.69 8.35 -0.72
C GLY A 193 32.56 7.19 -0.24
N LYS A 194 33.31 6.56 -1.16
CA LYS A 194 34.32 5.53 -0.81
C LYS A 194 35.21 5.97 0.35
N LYS A 195 35.22 5.18 1.43
CA LYS A 195 36.38 4.98 2.29
C LYS A 195 36.71 3.49 2.28
N GLU A 196 37.98 3.18 2.03
CA GLU A 196 38.49 1.81 2.07
C GLU A 196 39.08 1.53 3.46
N SER A 197 38.93 0.28 3.93
CA SER A 197 39.62 -0.35 5.06
C SER A 197 39.60 0.32 6.45
N THR A 198 38.80 -0.25 7.35
CA THR A 198 39.27 -0.73 8.67
C THR A 198 38.69 -2.13 8.91
N GLU A 199 39.22 -2.87 9.88
CA GLU A 199 39.05 -4.32 10.02
C GLU A 199 37.58 -4.80 10.09
N LYS A 200 37.25 -5.86 9.34
CA LYS A 200 35.96 -6.56 9.48
C LYS A 200 35.93 -7.26 10.85
N VAL A 201 34.93 -6.95 11.66
CA VAL A 201 34.47 -7.83 12.73
C VAL A 201 33.53 -8.86 12.10
N GLU A 202 34.04 -10.06 11.86
CA GLU A 202 33.21 -11.23 11.54
C GLU A 202 32.53 -11.76 12.83
N GLU A 203 31.50 -12.60 12.69
CA GLU A 203 30.70 -13.21 13.79
C GLU A 203 29.68 -12.31 14.54
N VAL A 204 28.60 -11.84 13.88
CA VAL A 204 27.38 -11.37 14.59
C VAL A 204 26.07 -12.01 14.09
N GLU A 205 25.84 -12.09 12.78
CA GLU A 205 24.62 -12.69 12.17
C GLU A 205 24.29 -14.12 12.65
N ILE A 206 25.31 -14.87 13.07
CA ILE A 206 25.18 -16.27 13.53
C ILE A 206 24.25 -16.45 14.73
N TYR A 207 24.02 -15.42 15.55
CA TYR A 207 23.06 -15.47 16.66
C TYR A 207 21.61 -15.44 16.14
N GLU A 208 21.33 -14.58 15.16
CA GLU A 208 20.03 -14.49 14.51
C GLU A 208 19.71 -15.78 13.76
N TYR A 209 20.64 -16.32 12.96
CA TYR A 209 20.38 -17.50 12.13
C TYR A 209 20.17 -18.76 12.98
N ARG A 210 20.83 -18.88 14.14
CA ARG A 210 20.58 -19.96 15.11
C ARG A 210 19.20 -19.85 15.76
N GLU A 211 18.70 -18.64 15.98
CA GLU A 211 17.33 -18.41 16.44
C GLU A 211 16.30 -18.68 15.34
N MET A 212 16.55 -18.26 14.10
CA MET A 212 15.74 -18.61 12.92
C MET A 212 15.63 -20.13 12.75
N ARG A 213 16.74 -20.87 12.91
CA ARG A 213 16.77 -22.34 12.96
C ARG A 213 15.86 -22.90 14.05
N ARG A 214 15.93 -22.36 15.27
CA ARG A 214 15.07 -22.79 16.39
C ARG A 214 13.59 -22.56 16.07
N GLN A 215 13.24 -21.39 15.55
CA GLN A 215 11.88 -21.05 15.15
C GLN A 215 11.37 -21.93 13.99
N ALA A 216 12.24 -22.26 13.03
CA ALA A 216 11.92 -23.15 11.91
C ALA A 216 11.63 -24.58 12.39
N GLN A 217 12.39 -25.09 13.36
CA GLN A 217 12.14 -26.39 13.98
C GLN A 217 10.83 -26.42 14.78
N VAL A 218 10.51 -25.36 15.54
CA VAL A 218 9.23 -25.24 16.26
C VAL A 218 8.06 -25.26 15.28
N LEU A 219 8.09 -24.43 14.23
CA LEU A 219 7.01 -24.36 13.25
C LEU A 219 6.93 -25.63 12.38
N ALA A 220 8.05 -26.27 12.04
CA ALA A 220 8.07 -27.59 11.42
C ALA A 220 7.39 -28.66 12.29
N SER A 221 7.59 -28.64 13.62
CA SER A 221 6.93 -29.61 14.52
C SER A 221 5.41 -29.40 14.62
N LEU A 222 4.94 -28.16 14.45
CA LEU A 222 3.52 -27.80 14.49
C LEU A 222 2.80 -28.11 13.16
N TYR A 223 3.44 -27.85 12.02
CA TYR A 223 2.81 -27.82 10.69
C TYR A 223 3.36 -28.83 9.66
N GLY A 224 4.47 -29.53 9.94
CA GLY A 224 5.28 -30.25 8.94
C GLY A 224 4.53 -31.17 7.96
N ASP A 225 3.73 -32.10 8.48
CA ASP A 225 2.92 -33.06 7.68
C ASP A 225 1.46 -32.62 7.49
N LYS A 226 1.07 -31.43 7.98
CA LYS A 226 -0.31 -30.96 7.92
C LYS A 226 -0.50 -30.03 6.73
N THR A 227 -1.25 -30.47 5.73
CA THR A 227 -1.80 -29.58 4.70
C THR A 227 -2.72 -28.55 5.37
N GLN A 228 -2.27 -27.31 5.52
CA GLN A 228 -3.10 -26.26 6.10
C GLN A 228 -3.96 -25.63 4.98
N GLN A 229 -5.29 -25.66 5.13
CA GLN A 229 -6.17 -24.79 4.33
C GLN A 229 -5.89 -23.33 4.70
N GLU A 230 -6.17 -22.40 3.77
CA GLU A 230 -5.83 -20.97 3.90
C GLU A 230 -6.68 -20.23 4.96
N SER A 231 -6.43 -20.54 6.23
CA SER A 231 -7.01 -19.81 7.36
C SER A 231 -6.42 -18.41 7.45
N LEU A 232 -7.26 -17.43 7.78
CA LEU A 232 -6.86 -16.03 7.93
C LEU A 232 -6.13 -15.73 9.27
N ASP A 233 -5.78 -16.77 10.03
CA ASP A 233 -5.42 -16.68 11.45
C ASP A 233 -4.15 -17.48 11.80
N ILE A 234 -3.10 -17.33 10.98
CA ILE A 234 -1.80 -17.98 11.17
C ILE A 234 -0.96 -17.12 12.14
N PRO A 235 -0.65 -17.60 13.36
CA PRO A 235 0.14 -16.82 14.32
C PRO A 235 1.60 -16.70 13.90
N PHE A 236 2.26 -15.66 14.40
CA PHE A 236 3.71 -15.48 14.29
C PHE A 236 4.42 -16.07 15.53
N LEU A 237 5.75 -16.09 15.50
CA LEU A 237 6.59 -16.53 16.61
C LEU A 237 7.68 -15.46 16.86
N SER A 238 7.83 -15.01 18.10
CA SER A 238 8.95 -14.14 18.51
C SER A 238 10.08 -14.89 19.21
N SER A 239 11.27 -14.27 19.18
CA SER A 239 12.45 -14.68 19.92
C SER A 239 12.57 -14.02 21.31
N PRO A 240 13.46 -14.54 22.17
CA PRO A 240 14.19 -13.72 23.14
C PRO A 240 15.00 -12.60 22.46
N GLU A 241 15.53 -11.66 23.24
CA GLU A 241 16.44 -10.65 22.72
C GLU A 241 17.78 -11.27 22.28
N VAL A 242 18.23 -10.96 21.06
CA VAL A 242 19.49 -11.41 20.46
C VAL A 242 20.34 -10.21 20.03
N VAL A 243 21.64 -10.41 19.82
CA VAL A 243 22.56 -9.40 19.27
C VAL A 243 22.46 -9.42 17.74
N THR A 244 22.40 -8.24 17.11
CA THR A 244 22.07 -8.07 15.68
C THR A 244 23.19 -7.47 14.84
N CYS A 245 23.12 -7.66 13.52
CA CYS A 245 24.11 -7.14 12.56
C CYS A 245 24.20 -5.60 12.55
N ASP A 246 23.09 -4.88 12.74
CA ASP A 246 22.98 -3.42 12.61
C ASP A 246 23.96 -2.65 13.51
N ASN A 247 24.49 -1.55 12.96
CA ASN A 247 25.40 -0.62 13.62
C ASN A 247 24.93 0.85 13.58
N MET A 248 23.73 1.17 13.07
CA MET A 248 23.24 2.56 12.91
C MET A 248 23.17 3.37 14.21
N LYS A 249 23.00 2.70 15.37
CA LYS A 249 23.06 3.30 16.72
C LYS A 249 24.29 2.83 17.53
N PHE A 250 25.30 2.22 16.90
CA PHE A 250 26.51 1.73 17.58
C PHE A 250 27.63 2.77 17.60
N ASP A 251 28.10 3.12 18.80
CA ASP A 251 29.30 3.93 18.98
C ASP A 251 30.53 3.00 19.14
N PRO A 252 31.46 2.97 18.17
CA PRO A 252 32.66 2.13 18.27
C PRO A 252 33.65 2.61 19.35
N ASP A 253 33.57 3.87 19.80
CA ASP A 253 34.37 4.38 20.93
C ASP A 253 33.77 3.97 22.29
N HIS A 254 32.47 3.62 22.34
CA HIS A 254 31.75 3.18 23.54
C HIS A 254 30.87 1.94 23.27
N PRO A 255 31.46 0.77 22.99
CA PRO A 255 30.72 -0.43 22.61
C PRO A 255 29.73 -0.87 23.69
N ASN A 256 28.47 -1.04 23.30
CA ASN A 256 27.37 -1.44 24.17
C ASN A 256 26.40 -2.35 23.40
N ASP A 257 26.40 -3.65 23.69
CA ASP A 257 25.63 -4.65 22.94
C ASP A 257 24.10 -4.38 22.95
N ARG A 258 23.59 -3.62 23.93
CA ARG A 258 22.17 -3.16 23.96
C ARG A 258 21.80 -2.12 22.91
N SER A 259 22.76 -1.44 22.27
CA SER A 259 22.45 -0.61 21.09
C SER A 259 22.32 -1.44 19.80
N ARG A 260 22.74 -2.71 19.86
CA ARG A 260 22.70 -3.71 18.79
C ARG A 260 21.91 -4.96 19.22
N SER A 261 20.85 -4.77 20.01
CA SER A 261 19.98 -5.87 20.46
C SER A 261 18.58 -5.75 19.89
N GLY A 262 17.98 -6.89 19.55
CA GLY A 262 16.73 -6.94 18.82
C GLY A 262 15.98 -8.27 18.91
N LEU A 263 14.84 -8.32 18.23
CA LEU A 263 13.90 -9.43 18.20
C LEU A 263 13.74 -9.98 16.79
N VAL A 264 13.83 -11.31 16.66
CA VAL A 264 13.58 -12.08 15.44
C VAL A 264 12.12 -12.54 15.44
N LEU A 265 11.30 -11.98 14.54
CA LEU A 265 9.89 -12.34 14.36
C LEU A 265 9.69 -13.13 13.07
N SER A 266 9.11 -14.33 13.16
CA SER A 266 8.87 -15.20 12.00
C SER A 266 7.39 -15.55 11.77
N VAL A 267 7.02 -15.61 10.50
CA VAL A 267 5.74 -16.12 9.98
C VAL A 267 6.01 -17.32 9.06
N PRO A 268 5.30 -18.46 9.18
CA PRO A 268 5.56 -19.65 8.36
C PRO A 268 5.15 -19.46 6.87
N ILE A 269 6.04 -19.89 5.96
CA ILE A 269 5.79 -19.97 4.51
C ILE A 269 5.23 -21.36 4.15
N PHE A 270 4.21 -21.38 3.30
CA PHE A 270 3.59 -22.61 2.77
C PHE A 270 3.67 -22.68 1.25
N THR A 271 3.91 -23.88 0.70
CA THR A 271 3.80 -24.14 -0.75
C THR A 271 2.37 -23.88 -1.27
N PRO A 272 2.13 -23.80 -2.59
CA PRO A 272 0.77 -23.72 -3.14
C PRO A 272 -0.14 -24.86 -2.66
N GLU A 273 0.42 -26.06 -2.44
CA GLU A 273 -0.27 -27.25 -1.93
C GLU A 273 -0.41 -27.28 -0.40
N GLY A 274 -0.15 -26.16 0.29
CA GLY A 274 -0.41 -26.00 1.73
C GLY A 274 0.59 -26.69 2.67
N LYS A 275 1.79 -27.06 2.19
CA LYS A 275 2.84 -27.71 3.01
C LYS A 275 3.85 -26.72 3.58
N PHE A 276 4.29 -26.94 4.81
CA PHE A 276 5.31 -26.08 5.44
C PHE A 276 6.66 -26.14 4.71
N LYS A 277 7.20 -24.96 4.41
CA LYS A 277 8.35 -24.76 3.51
C LYS A 277 9.55 -24.07 4.17
N GLY A 278 9.29 -23.11 5.06
CA GLY A 278 10.28 -22.21 5.63
C GLY A 278 9.62 -21.07 6.39
N LEU A 279 10.34 -19.98 6.66
CA LEU A 279 9.85 -18.79 7.36
C LEU A 279 10.08 -17.52 6.53
N MET A 280 9.16 -16.57 6.65
CA MET A 280 9.41 -15.15 6.37
C MET A 280 9.72 -14.49 7.71
N THR A 281 10.90 -13.90 7.84
CA THR A 281 11.43 -13.42 9.13
C THR A 281 11.86 -11.98 9.05
N SER A 282 11.76 -11.25 10.16
CA SER A 282 12.21 -9.86 10.29
C SER A 282 12.92 -9.64 11.61
N VAL A 283 13.89 -8.72 11.61
CA VAL A 283 14.66 -8.32 12.79
C VAL A 283 14.29 -6.89 13.17
N ILE A 284 13.93 -6.66 14.44
CA ILE A 284 13.56 -5.34 14.98
C ILE A 284 14.51 -4.97 16.10
N LEU A 285 15.07 -3.77 16.09
CA LEU A 285 15.85 -3.29 17.24
C LEU A 285 14.96 -3.08 18.47
N SER A 286 15.44 -3.53 19.64
CA SER A 286 14.79 -3.26 20.93
C SER A 286 14.66 -1.76 21.20
N SER A 287 15.60 -0.95 20.70
CA SER A 287 15.52 0.51 20.79
C SER A 287 14.31 1.08 20.04
N ALA A 288 13.95 0.55 18.86
CA ALA A 288 12.79 1.01 18.11
C ALA A 288 11.46 0.71 18.83
N LEU A 289 11.40 -0.39 19.59
CA LEU A 289 10.26 -0.71 20.44
C LEU A 289 10.22 0.14 21.72
N ALA A 290 11.37 0.55 22.26
CA ALA A 290 11.44 1.56 23.33
C ALA A 290 11.00 2.95 22.84
N ASP A 291 11.40 3.36 21.64
CA ASP A 291 10.98 4.60 20.96
C ASP A 291 9.44 4.62 20.73
N LEU A 292 8.79 3.45 20.61
CA LEU A 292 7.33 3.36 20.62
C LEU A 292 6.70 3.60 22.01
N LEU A 293 7.35 3.21 23.11
CA LEU A 293 6.81 3.41 24.46
C LEU A 293 6.77 4.89 24.87
N ALA A 294 7.78 5.68 24.45
CA ALA A 294 7.81 7.16 24.39
C ALA A 294 7.50 7.98 25.65
N GLU A 295 7.12 7.36 26.78
CA GLU A 295 6.81 8.02 28.04
C GLU A 295 7.47 7.27 29.20
N ASP A 296 8.00 7.98 30.20
CA ASP A 296 8.81 7.37 31.26
C ASP A 296 8.06 6.37 32.14
N GLY A 297 8.77 5.31 32.55
CA GLY A 297 8.28 4.31 33.49
C GLY A 297 7.33 3.26 32.91
N LEU A 298 7.28 3.08 31.59
CA LEU A 298 6.56 2.00 30.92
C LEU A 298 7.52 0.93 30.39
N ALA A 299 7.11 -0.33 30.45
CA ALA A 299 7.84 -1.48 29.92
C ALA A 299 6.93 -2.39 29.09
N LEU A 300 7.47 -2.87 27.97
CA LEU A 300 6.92 -3.95 27.14
C LEU A 300 7.56 -5.27 27.56
N THR A 301 6.73 -6.28 27.79
CA THR A 301 7.17 -7.60 28.29
C THR A 301 6.51 -8.75 27.52
N ASN A 302 7.22 -9.88 27.42
CA ASN A 302 6.66 -11.16 26.99
C ASN A 302 7.19 -12.29 27.89
N GLY A 303 6.34 -12.83 28.77
CA GLY A 303 6.70 -13.89 29.72
C GLY A 303 6.97 -15.26 29.09
N GLY A 304 6.77 -15.42 27.77
CA GLY A 304 7.14 -16.64 27.04
C GLY A 304 8.56 -16.63 26.50
N THR A 305 9.08 -15.44 26.14
CA THR A 305 10.45 -15.25 25.64
C THR A 305 11.40 -14.62 26.65
N GLY A 306 10.88 -14.06 27.75
CA GLY A 306 11.64 -13.33 28.78
C GLY A 306 11.99 -11.89 28.39
N VAL A 307 11.50 -11.39 27.26
CA VAL A 307 11.80 -10.04 26.75
C VAL A 307 11.28 -8.96 27.71
N LYS A 308 12.12 -7.95 27.98
CA LYS A 308 11.86 -6.80 28.86
C LYS A 308 12.46 -5.53 28.24
N ILE A 309 11.65 -4.74 27.53
CA ILE A 309 12.05 -3.49 26.89
C ILE A 309 11.38 -2.33 27.63
N ALA A 310 12.12 -1.27 28.00
CA ALA A 310 11.59 -0.12 28.73
C ALA A 310 12.00 1.20 28.07
N SER A 311 11.28 2.29 28.34
CA SER A 311 11.57 3.61 27.76
C SER A 311 12.90 4.23 28.22
N THR A 312 13.41 3.91 29.42
CA THR A 312 14.77 4.30 29.84
C THR A 312 15.66 3.10 30.21
N PRO A 313 16.99 3.14 29.96
CA PRO A 313 17.90 2.03 30.29
C PRO A 313 17.98 1.69 31.79
N SER A 314 17.75 2.70 32.65
CA SER A 314 17.76 2.62 34.12
C SER A 314 16.61 1.78 34.68
N ASP A 315 15.48 1.74 33.99
CA ASP A 315 14.28 1.06 34.49
C ASP A 315 14.41 -0.47 34.43
N VAL A 316 15.18 -0.99 33.47
CA VAL A 316 15.32 -2.44 33.23
C VAL A 316 15.93 -3.17 34.43
N SER A 317 16.82 -2.52 35.19
CA SER A 317 17.41 -3.08 36.42
C SER A 317 16.42 -3.26 37.59
N ASN A 318 15.26 -2.59 37.56
CA ASN A 318 14.26 -2.66 38.62
C ASN A 318 13.16 -3.71 38.34
N LEU A 319 13.11 -4.28 37.14
CA LEU A 319 12.13 -5.30 36.74
C LEU A 319 12.45 -6.66 37.38
N SER A 320 11.82 -6.98 38.51
CA SER A 320 12.01 -8.23 39.26
C SER A 320 11.82 -9.51 38.43
N SER A 321 12.36 -10.63 38.93
CA SER A 321 12.04 -11.97 38.41
C SER A 321 10.59 -12.33 38.71
N GLU A 322 9.92 -13.01 37.77
CA GLU A 322 8.46 -13.25 37.73
C GLU A 322 7.85 -14.01 38.93
N ALA A 323 8.65 -14.43 39.91
CA ALA A 323 8.19 -15.06 41.14
C ALA A 323 7.52 -14.08 42.13
N ASP A 324 7.95 -12.80 42.14
CA ASP A 324 7.46 -11.77 43.06
C ASP A 324 7.11 -10.47 42.31
N VAL A 325 5.88 -10.42 41.78
CA VAL A 325 5.21 -9.20 41.30
C VAL A 325 3.91 -9.04 42.08
N PRO A 326 3.74 -7.97 42.90
CA PRO A 326 2.51 -7.77 43.68
C PRO A 326 1.27 -7.60 42.79
N ALA A 327 0.10 -7.97 43.31
CA ALA A 327 -1.20 -7.90 42.64
C ALA A 327 -1.76 -6.46 42.43
N LEU A 328 -0.87 -5.48 42.24
CA LEU A 328 -1.13 -4.05 42.10
C LEU A 328 -0.42 -3.42 40.88
N SER A 329 0.38 -4.16 40.13
CA SER A 329 0.91 -3.71 38.84
C SER A 329 -0.22 -3.59 37.81
N VAL A 330 -0.59 -2.36 37.45
CA VAL A 330 -1.52 -2.14 36.32
C VAL A 330 -0.80 -2.49 35.02
N ALA A 331 -1.42 -3.34 34.21
CA ALA A 331 -0.86 -3.78 32.94
C ALA A 331 -1.97 -4.17 31.96
N ALA A 332 -1.69 -4.04 30.67
CA ALA A 332 -2.59 -4.42 29.58
C ALA A 332 -1.98 -5.54 28.74
N ASP A 333 -2.72 -6.63 28.57
CA ASP A 333 -2.39 -7.70 27.60
C ASP A 333 -2.64 -7.16 26.18
N LEU A 334 -1.66 -7.32 25.30
CA LEU A 334 -1.81 -6.98 23.88
C LEU A 334 -2.58 -8.13 23.18
N PRO A 335 -3.63 -7.87 22.39
CA PRO A 335 -4.53 -8.89 21.81
C PRO A 335 -3.91 -9.69 20.64
N PHE A 336 -2.59 -9.78 20.59
CA PHE A 336 -1.80 -10.22 19.46
C PHE A 336 -1.41 -11.70 19.57
N LYS A 337 -1.49 -12.47 18.48
CA LYS A 337 -1.34 -13.93 18.47
C LYS A 337 0.09 -14.36 18.19
N ASP A 338 0.92 -14.34 19.23
CA ASP A 338 2.25 -14.94 19.26
C ASP A 338 2.19 -16.38 19.79
N LEU A 339 2.94 -17.30 19.19
CA LEU A 339 3.09 -18.68 19.68
C LEU A 339 4.04 -18.81 20.88
N SER A 340 4.90 -17.83 21.13
CA SER A 340 5.87 -17.86 22.23
C SER A 340 5.25 -17.59 23.60
N GLY A 341 4.33 -16.62 23.69
CA GLY A 341 3.79 -16.12 24.95
C GLY A 341 2.92 -14.88 24.78
N LYS A 342 2.46 -14.31 25.91
CA LYS A 342 1.64 -13.10 25.91
C LYS A 342 2.49 -11.84 26.00
N TRP A 343 2.30 -10.94 25.04
CA TRP A 343 2.82 -9.58 25.09
C TRP A 343 1.97 -8.70 26.02
N ARG A 344 2.63 -7.85 26.80
CA ARG A 344 2.00 -6.99 27.82
C ARG A 344 2.75 -5.68 28.02
N VAL A 345 2.02 -4.57 28.10
CA VAL A 345 2.55 -3.27 28.55
C VAL A 345 2.24 -3.12 30.04
N SER A 346 3.25 -2.79 30.85
CA SER A 346 3.15 -2.61 32.30
C SER A 346 3.97 -1.40 32.77
N THR A 347 3.82 -1.01 34.03
CA THR A 347 4.77 -0.07 34.66
C THR A 347 6.12 -0.75 34.89
N ALA A 348 7.21 0.00 34.71
CA ALA A 348 8.56 -0.49 34.98
C ALA A 348 8.96 -0.39 36.47
N PHE A 349 8.24 0.42 37.24
CA PHE A 349 8.40 0.55 38.70
C PHE A 349 7.47 -0.40 39.46
N ASP A 350 7.98 -0.98 40.55
CA ASP A 350 7.13 -1.45 41.66
C ASP A 350 6.40 -0.25 42.26
N THR A 351 5.09 -0.32 42.39
CA THR A 351 4.24 0.82 42.81
C THR A 351 4.21 1.04 44.33
N HIS A 352 5.24 0.55 45.03
CA HIS A 352 5.80 1.21 46.21
C HIS A 352 6.40 2.59 45.86
N LEU A 353 5.52 3.51 45.43
CA LEU A 353 5.75 4.95 45.47
C LEU A 353 6.40 5.33 46.81
N ASP A 354 7.44 6.18 46.79
CA ASP A 354 8.09 6.63 48.02
C ASP A 354 7.28 7.73 48.75
N ILE A 355 6.06 7.37 49.16
CA ILE A 355 5.24 8.15 50.07
C ILE A 355 5.88 8.20 51.47
N SER A 356 6.98 7.48 51.74
CA SER A 356 7.67 7.52 53.04
C SER A 356 8.33 8.88 53.29
N SER A 357 8.85 9.50 52.22
CA SER A 357 9.43 10.85 52.24
C SER A 357 8.41 11.93 52.65
N GLU A 358 7.20 11.93 52.08
CA GLU A 358 6.13 12.87 52.48
C GLU A 358 5.48 12.48 53.82
N LEU A 359 5.23 11.19 54.10
CA LEU A 359 4.56 10.75 55.34
C LEU A 359 5.39 11.03 56.60
N THR A 360 6.72 10.97 56.52
CA THR A 360 7.59 11.28 57.67
C THR A 360 7.49 12.74 58.10
N SER A 361 7.20 13.68 57.19
CA SER A 361 6.97 15.10 57.54
C SER A 361 5.70 15.30 58.40
N LEU A 362 4.65 14.49 58.18
CA LEU A 362 3.35 14.64 58.84
C LEU A 362 3.25 14.00 60.24
N ASN A 363 4.12 13.05 60.58
CA ASN A 363 4.07 12.36 61.88
C ASN A 363 4.34 13.28 63.08
N SER A 364 4.97 14.43 62.85
CA SER A 364 5.24 15.47 63.86
C SER A 364 3.97 16.05 64.52
N GLN A 365 2.81 16.02 63.85
CA GLN A 365 1.59 16.67 64.34
C GLN A 365 0.62 15.73 65.11
N PHE A 366 0.85 14.42 65.12
CA PHE A 366 -0.11 13.47 65.70
C PHE A 366 -0.23 13.56 67.22
N ALA A 367 0.89 13.76 67.93
CA ALA A 367 0.92 13.80 69.39
C ALA A 367 0.04 14.92 69.98
N MET A 368 -0.04 16.08 69.32
CA MET A 368 -0.81 17.23 69.81
C MET A 368 -2.32 17.07 69.60
N ARG A 369 -2.76 16.26 68.62
CA ARG A 369 -4.18 16.11 68.27
C ARG A 369 -4.88 15.00 69.10
N ALA A 370 -4.16 13.98 69.53
CA ALA A 370 -4.70 12.90 70.37
C ALA A 370 -5.26 13.40 71.72
N ALA A 371 -4.59 14.40 72.34
CA ALA A 371 -5.01 14.98 73.62
C ALA A 371 -6.37 15.70 73.56
N ILE A 372 -6.74 16.24 72.38
CA ILE A 372 -7.98 17.02 72.18
C ILE A 372 -9.20 16.09 72.05
N ALA A 373 -9.03 14.93 71.40
CA ALA A 373 -10.11 13.96 71.18
C ALA A 373 -10.68 13.38 72.48
N ALA A 374 -9.81 13.09 73.46
CA ALA A 374 -10.19 12.48 74.73
C ALA A 374 -11.14 13.38 75.58
N ILE A 375 -11.01 14.70 75.48
CA ILE A 375 -11.82 15.65 76.24
C ILE A 375 -13.22 15.82 75.63
N LEU A 376 -13.32 15.78 74.30
CA LEU A 376 -14.59 15.96 73.57
C LEU A 376 -15.54 14.75 73.68
N GLY A 377 -15.01 13.54 73.83
CA GLY A 377 -15.81 12.31 73.89
C GLY A 377 -16.81 12.28 75.06
N LEU A 378 -16.49 12.89 76.20
CA LEU A 378 -17.36 12.95 77.37
C LEU A 378 -18.59 13.86 77.18
N CYS A 379 -18.53 14.85 76.29
CA CYS A 379 -19.64 15.78 76.05
C CYS A 379 -20.69 15.22 75.07
N MET A 380 -20.29 14.31 74.17
CA MET A 380 -21.16 13.73 73.14
C MET A 380 -22.38 12.99 73.71
N ILE A 381 -22.18 12.28 74.84
CA ILE A 381 -23.20 11.40 75.43
C ILE A 381 -24.43 12.20 75.93
N ALA A 382 -24.26 13.46 76.32
CA ALA A 382 -25.36 14.32 76.76
C ALA A 382 -26.20 14.89 75.60
N ALA A 383 -25.63 15.01 74.39
CA ALA A 383 -26.29 15.65 73.25
C ALA A 383 -27.36 14.77 72.59
N ALA A 384 -27.18 13.45 72.61
CA ALA A 384 -28.03 12.47 71.92
C ALA A 384 -29.51 12.47 72.36
N ILE A 385 -29.84 13.07 73.51
CA ILE A 385 -31.20 13.12 74.06
C ILE A 385 -32.07 14.20 73.38
N ILE A 386 -31.47 15.22 72.75
CA ILE A 386 -32.19 16.42 72.28
C ILE A 386 -32.61 16.32 70.80
N GLU A 387 -31.94 15.46 70.02
CA GLU A 387 -32.09 15.34 68.57
C GLU A 387 -33.50 14.91 68.11
N SER A 388 -34.24 14.17 68.95
CA SER A 388 -35.58 13.66 68.60
C SER A 388 -36.65 14.74 68.35
N SER A 389 -36.35 16.01 68.66
CA SER A 389 -37.28 17.13 68.61
C SER A 389 -37.37 17.85 67.24
N TRP A 390 -36.34 17.78 66.40
CA TRP A 390 -36.18 18.71 65.27
C TRP A 390 -36.87 18.31 63.95
N ARG A 391 -37.27 17.04 63.80
CA ARG A 391 -37.81 16.48 62.54
C ARG A 391 -39.10 17.14 62.01
N LYS A 392 -39.80 17.98 62.78
CA LYS A 392 -41.08 18.59 62.39
C LYS A 392 -40.99 19.85 61.50
N LYS A 393 -39.79 20.38 61.21
CA LYS A 393 -39.65 21.70 60.55
C LYS A 393 -39.28 21.69 59.06
N GLN A 394 -39.09 20.53 58.45
CA GLN A 394 -38.48 20.41 57.11
C GLN A 394 -39.46 20.39 55.92
N LEU A 395 -40.77 20.55 56.13
CA LEU A 395 -41.77 20.21 55.11
C LEU A 395 -42.11 21.32 54.09
N GLN A 396 -41.73 22.59 54.32
CA GLN A 396 -42.07 23.69 53.41
C GLN A 396 -41.01 23.97 52.33
N THR A 397 -39.73 23.69 52.56
CA THR A 397 -38.65 23.89 51.58
C THR A 397 -38.57 22.83 50.48
N LYS A 398 -39.54 21.89 50.43
CA LYS A 398 -39.52 20.76 49.49
C LYS A 398 -40.27 21.04 48.19
N GLU A 399 -41.27 21.91 48.21
CA GLU A 399 -42.20 22.10 47.08
C GLU A 399 -41.58 22.97 45.96
N ASP A 400 -40.88 24.06 46.31
CA ASP A 400 -40.14 24.88 45.33
C ASP A 400 -39.03 24.09 44.62
N LEU A 401 -38.31 23.23 45.35
CA LEU A 401 -37.25 22.39 44.79
C LEU A 401 -37.80 21.35 43.80
N HIS A 402 -38.96 20.76 44.10
CA HIS A 402 -39.62 19.82 43.17
C HIS A 402 -40.02 20.49 41.85
N ARG A 403 -40.36 21.79 41.87
CA ARG A 403 -40.68 22.53 40.65
C ARG A 403 -39.46 22.78 39.77
N GLN A 404 -38.36 23.25 40.35
CA GLN A 404 -37.11 23.46 39.60
C GLN A 404 -36.55 22.14 39.03
N VAL A 405 -36.64 21.05 39.78
CA VAL A 405 -36.26 19.72 39.30
C VAL A 405 -37.15 19.26 38.13
N ALA A 406 -38.48 19.49 38.20
CA ALA A 406 -39.39 19.12 37.12
C ALA A 406 -39.06 19.88 35.81
N GLU A 407 -38.93 21.20 35.89
CA GLU A 407 -38.61 22.08 34.75
C GLU A 407 -37.23 21.72 34.13
N GLN A 408 -36.24 21.31 34.94
CA GLN A 408 -34.96 20.78 34.41
C GLN A 408 -35.05 19.37 33.85
N THR A 409 -35.86 18.46 34.42
CA THR A 409 -36.01 17.10 33.85
C THR A 409 -36.70 17.09 32.50
N GLU A 410 -37.63 18.02 32.24
CA GLU A 410 -38.28 18.17 30.93
C GLU A 410 -37.29 18.69 29.87
N ALA A 411 -36.47 19.70 30.22
CA ALA A 411 -35.39 20.19 29.35
C ALA A 411 -34.32 19.11 29.08
N LEU A 412 -33.94 18.33 30.10
CA LEU A 412 -32.97 17.24 29.95
C LEU A 412 -33.53 16.10 29.09
N SER A 413 -34.79 15.72 29.29
CA SER A 413 -35.48 14.70 28.47
C SER A 413 -35.51 15.09 26.99
N LYS A 414 -35.69 16.38 26.69
CA LYS A 414 -35.68 16.87 25.31
C LYS A 414 -34.28 16.80 24.68
N MET A 415 -33.25 17.21 25.42
CA MET A 415 -31.85 17.09 25.00
C MET A 415 -31.41 15.63 24.81
N VAL A 416 -31.92 14.70 25.64
CA VAL A 416 -31.69 13.26 25.47
C VAL A 416 -32.35 12.74 24.19
N GLY A 417 -33.59 13.14 23.89
CA GLY A 417 -34.24 12.75 22.62
C GLY A 417 -33.54 13.31 21.37
N GLU A 418 -33.02 14.53 21.45
CA GLU A 418 -32.18 15.13 20.40
C GLU A 418 -30.85 14.37 20.24
N LEU A 419 -30.19 13.98 21.35
CA LEU A 419 -28.99 13.14 21.33
C LEU A 419 -29.25 11.70 20.83
N GLU A 420 -30.38 11.09 21.18
CA GLU A 420 -30.76 9.75 20.71
C GLU A 420 -31.03 9.75 19.20
N SER A 421 -31.70 10.79 18.68
CA SER A 421 -31.89 10.99 17.24
C SER A 421 -30.55 11.14 16.51
N ILE A 422 -29.64 11.96 17.05
CA ILE A 422 -28.29 12.16 16.50
C ILE A 422 -27.48 10.86 16.56
N ASN A 423 -27.65 10.04 17.60
CA ASN A 423 -26.92 8.77 17.77
C ASN A 423 -27.45 7.63 16.87
N GLU A 424 -28.73 7.67 16.46
CA GLU A 424 -29.25 6.82 15.38
C GLU A 424 -28.70 7.27 14.02
N GLU A 425 -28.62 8.57 13.77
CA GLU A 425 -28.05 9.14 12.53
C GLU A 425 -26.55 8.84 12.39
N TYR A 426 -25.76 8.97 13.47
CA TYR A 426 -24.36 8.54 13.51
C TYR A 426 -24.18 7.03 13.31
N LYS A 427 -25.11 6.19 13.76
CA LYS A 427 -25.06 4.74 13.48
C LYS A 427 -25.34 4.43 12.02
N ALA A 428 -26.36 5.06 11.43
CA ALA A 428 -26.63 4.91 10.00
C ALA A 428 -25.41 5.33 9.16
N GLN A 429 -24.76 6.44 9.51
CA GLN A 429 -23.51 6.86 8.89
C GLN A 429 -22.34 5.89 9.15
N ALA A 430 -22.24 5.28 10.34
CA ALA A 430 -21.19 4.30 10.64
C ALA A 430 -21.36 2.99 9.84
N ASP A 431 -22.58 2.47 9.74
CA ASP A 431 -22.90 1.28 8.93
C ASP A 431 -22.65 1.55 7.43
N GLU A 432 -22.96 2.76 6.96
CA GLU A 432 -22.68 3.22 5.58
C GLU A 432 -21.16 3.40 5.34
N LEU A 433 -20.40 3.85 6.36
CA LEU A 433 -18.94 3.93 6.32
C LEU A 433 -18.28 2.54 6.30
N GLU A 434 -18.84 1.55 7.02
CA GLU A 434 -18.34 0.17 7.01
C GLU A 434 -18.58 -0.50 5.65
N GLN A 435 -19.72 -0.25 5.00
CA GLN A 435 -19.93 -0.66 3.60
C GLN A 435 -18.97 0.05 2.64
N SER A 436 -18.82 1.37 2.77
CA SER A 436 -17.94 2.18 1.90
C SER A 436 -16.47 1.78 2.00
N THR A 437 -15.98 1.51 3.22
CA THR A 437 -14.61 1.03 3.44
C THR A 437 -14.38 -0.40 2.93
N GLY A 438 -15.37 -1.28 3.04
CA GLY A 438 -15.33 -2.60 2.39
C GLY A 438 -15.20 -2.50 0.86
N LEU A 439 -15.96 -1.59 0.24
CA LEU A 439 -15.96 -1.39 -1.21
C LEU A 439 -14.68 -0.69 -1.71
N LEU A 440 -14.10 0.21 -0.90
CA LEU A 440 -12.76 0.77 -1.14
C LEU A 440 -11.67 -0.31 -1.06
N GLN A 441 -11.79 -1.26 -0.12
CA GLN A 441 -10.84 -2.37 0.01
C GLN A 441 -10.84 -3.28 -1.23
N GLU A 442 -12.02 -3.57 -1.82
CA GLU A 442 -12.11 -4.28 -3.11
C GLU A 442 -11.48 -3.45 -4.25
N ARG A 443 -11.82 -2.17 -4.37
CA ARG A 443 -11.29 -1.31 -5.45
C ARG A 443 -9.77 -1.10 -5.37
N GLN A 444 -9.22 -1.09 -4.16
CA GLN A 444 -7.77 -1.02 -3.93
C GLN A 444 -7.06 -2.31 -4.37
N ASN A 445 -7.69 -3.48 -4.15
CA ASN A 445 -7.18 -4.76 -4.65
C ASN A 445 -7.21 -4.84 -6.19
N GLU A 446 -8.26 -4.30 -6.84
CA GLU A 446 -8.32 -4.20 -8.31
C GLU A 446 -7.22 -3.29 -8.88
N LEU A 447 -6.99 -2.13 -8.25
CA LEU A 447 -5.94 -1.19 -8.66
C LEU A 447 -4.53 -1.78 -8.49
N HIS A 448 -4.27 -2.51 -7.40
CA HIS A 448 -2.97 -3.15 -7.18
C HIS A 448 -2.69 -4.20 -8.26
N LYS A 449 -3.70 -5.02 -8.61
CA LYS A 449 -3.59 -6.01 -9.69
C LYS A 449 -3.35 -5.39 -11.06
N ALA A 450 -3.99 -4.25 -11.36
CA ALA A 450 -3.76 -3.51 -12.61
C ALA A 450 -2.35 -2.88 -12.68
N LEU A 451 -1.73 -2.59 -11.54
CA LEU A 451 -0.34 -2.15 -11.46
C LEU A 451 0.63 -3.32 -11.70
N GLU A 452 0.40 -4.47 -11.04
CA GLU A 452 1.15 -5.73 -11.28
C GLU A 452 1.17 -6.10 -12.78
N ASP A 453 0.02 -6.04 -13.47
CA ASP A 453 -0.09 -6.32 -14.91
C ASP A 453 0.76 -5.35 -15.78
N SER A 454 0.89 -4.08 -15.36
CA SER A 454 1.67 -3.04 -16.07
C SER A 454 3.19 -3.21 -15.89
N GLU A 455 3.61 -3.54 -14.67
CA GLU A 455 5.00 -3.82 -14.34
C GLU A 455 5.46 -5.13 -14.98
N LEU A 456 4.59 -6.15 -15.00
CA LEU A 456 4.83 -7.41 -15.72
C LEU A 456 5.05 -7.17 -17.22
N GLN A 457 4.25 -6.30 -17.87
CA GLN A 457 4.49 -5.92 -19.27
C GLN A 457 5.86 -5.24 -19.45
N THR A 458 6.22 -4.31 -18.56
CA THR A 458 7.50 -3.58 -18.63
C THR A 458 8.69 -4.52 -18.47
N ALA A 459 8.62 -5.47 -17.53
CA ALA A 459 9.61 -6.53 -17.36
C ALA A 459 9.66 -7.49 -18.56
N LEU A 460 8.51 -7.84 -19.15
CA LEU A 460 8.42 -8.65 -20.37
C LEU A 460 9.12 -7.99 -21.56
N TYR A 461 8.94 -6.67 -21.78
CA TYR A 461 9.63 -5.96 -22.86
C TYR A 461 11.16 -5.91 -22.64
N ALA A 462 11.62 -5.63 -21.41
CA ALA A 462 13.05 -5.62 -21.09
C ALA A 462 13.69 -7.01 -21.27
N HIS A 463 13.00 -8.07 -20.86
CA HIS A 463 13.44 -9.45 -21.05
C HIS A 463 13.41 -9.87 -22.53
N ALA A 464 12.37 -9.49 -23.27
CA ALA A 464 12.27 -9.75 -24.72
C ALA A 464 13.39 -9.08 -25.51
N SER A 465 13.75 -7.84 -25.15
CA SER A 465 14.86 -7.10 -25.79
C SER A 465 16.21 -7.78 -25.56
N LYS A 466 16.57 -8.11 -24.30
CA LYS A 466 17.81 -8.88 -24.00
C LYS A 466 17.81 -10.27 -24.65
N ARG A 467 16.65 -10.93 -24.71
CA ARG A 467 16.50 -12.23 -25.39
C ARG A 467 16.71 -12.10 -26.89
N PHE A 468 16.20 -11.04 -27.52
CA PHE A 468 16.42 -10.76 -28.94
C PHE A 468 17.92 -10.51 -29.22
N GLU A 469 18.58 -9.63 -28.46
CA GLU A 469 20.02 -9.36 -28.59
C GLU A 469 20.87 -10.64 -28.46
N SER A 470 20.53 -11.49 -27.48
CA SER A 470 21.21 -12.77 -27.22
C SER A 470 20.99 -13.78 -28.35
N LEU A 471 19.77 -13.88 -28.88
CA LEU A 471 19.45 -14.78 -29.99
C LEU A 471 20.09 -14.29 -31.30
N PHE A 472 19.96 -13.00 -31.62
CA PHE A 472 20.44 -12.38 -32.85
C PHE A 472 21.96 -12.52 -32.99
N ASN A 473 22.72 -12.29 -31.91
CA ASN A 473 24.17 -12.52 -31.87
C ASN A 473 24.57 -14.01 -31.79
N GLY A 474 23.69 -14.88 -31.31
CA GLY A 474 23.91 -16.33 -31.27
C GLY A 474 23.65 -17.06 -32.60
N LEU A 475 23.11 -16.38 -33.63
CA LEU A 475 22.81 -17.01 -34.93
C LEU A 475 24.09 -17.40 -35.69
N PRO A 476 24.22 -18.64 -36.19
CA PRO A 476 25.36 -19.10 -37.01
C PRO A 476 25.32 -18.58 -38.46
N VAL A 477 24.47 -17.58 -38.75
CA VAL A 477 24.31 -16.91 -40.03
C VAL A 477 24.57 -15.42 -39.80
N GLY A 478 25.19 -14.74 -40.78
CA GLY A 478 25.35 -13.29 -40.69
C GLY A 478 24.00 -12.61 -40.84
N CYS A 479 23.53 -11.92 -39.81
CA CYS A 479 22.27 -11.20 -39.82
C CYS A 479 22.51 -9.70 -39.59
N ALA A 480 21.86 -8.89 -40.41
CA ALA A 480 21.76 -7.45 -40.24
C ALA A 480 20.29 -7.05 -40.36
N THR A 481 19.88 -5.95 -39.74
CA THR A 481 18.59 -5.32 -40.04
C THR A 481 18.81 -3.94 -40.61
N ILE A 482 17.89 -3.50 -41.47
CA ILE A 482 17.91 -2.20 -42.14
C ILE A 482 16.54 -1.53 -42.03
N ASP A 483 16.51 -0.21 -42.03
CA ASP A 483 15.27 0.59 -42.02
C ASP A 483 14.70 0.83 -43.43
N ALA A 484 13.64 1.66 -43.52
CA ALA A 484 13.03 2.09 -44.78
C ALA A 484 13.92 2.99 -45.67
N ASN A 485 15.03 3.53 -45.16
CA ASN A 485 16.05 4.23 -45.95
C ASN A 485 17.14 3.27 -46.49
N HIS A 486 17.09 2.00 -46.07
CA HIS A 486 18.12 0.96 -46.23
C HIS A 486 19.40 1.20 -45.42
N ASP A 487 19.34 2.00 -44.35
CA ASP A 487 20.43 2.19 -43.40
C ASP A 487 20.47 1.05 -42.37
N VAL A 488 21.67 0.56 -42.03
CA VAL A 488 21.85 -0.60 -41.12
C VAL A 488 21.52 -0.22 -39.67
N MET A 489 20.51 -0.88 -39.11
CA MET A 489 20.01 -0.66 -37.75
C MET A 489 20.61 -1.63 -36.73
N GLU A 490 20.88 -2.87 -37.13
CA GLU A 490 21.47 -3.91 -36.28
C GLU A 490 22.43 -4.78 -37.11
N TRP A 491 23.49 -5.31 -36.48
CA TRP A 491 24.54 -6.06 -37.17
C TRP A 491 25.14 -7.11 -36.23
N ASN A 492 24.82 -8.39 -36.46
CA ASN A 492 25.19 -9.45 -35.52
C ASN A 492 26.68 -9.83 -35.59
N ALA A 493 27.18 -10.47 -34.53
CA ALA A 493 28.56 -10.92 -34.43
C ALA A 493 29.03 -11.75 -35.66
N THR A 494 28.18 -12.64 -36.16
CA THR A 494 28.48 -13.49 -37.33
C THR A 494 28.59 -12.70 -38.63
N MET A 495 27.77 -11.67 -38.85
CA MET A 495 27.87 -10.75 -39.99
C MET A 495 29.16 -9.94 -39.90
N GLY A 496 29.53 -9.49 -38.70
CA GLY A 496 30.80 -8.83 -38.44
C GLY A 496 32.01 -9.69 -38.77
N LEU A 497 31.97 -11.00 -38.50
CA LEU A 497 33.00 -11.96 -38.88
C LEU A 497 33.04 -12.25 -40.40
N LEU A 498 31.87 -12.38 -41.04
CA LEU A 498 31.76 -12.64 -42.48
C LEU A 498 32.27 -11.46 -43.32
N ALA A 499 31.82 -10.25 -43.01
CA ALA A 499 32.22 -9.01 -43.69
C ALA A 499 33.58 -8.47 -43.24
N LYS A 500 34.08 -8.89 -42.07
CA LYS A 500 35.20 -8.31 -41.31
C LYS A 500 35.04 -6.82 -40.96
N CYS A 501 33.81 -6.40 -40.66
CA CYS A 501 33.53 -5.03 -40.24
C CYS A 501 32.68 -5.04 -38.96
N PRO A 502 33.13 -4.42 -37.86
CA PRO A 502 32.40 -4.43 -36.59
C PRO A 502 31.15 -3.53 -36.68
N ALA A 503 30.13 -3.82 -35.87
CA ALA A 503 28.85 -3.10 -35.91
C ALA A 503 28.98 -1.57 -35.86
N HIS A 504 29.87 -1.04 -35.02
CA HIS A 504 30.06 0.41 -34.87
C HIS A 504 30.59 1.14 -36.13
N ASP A 505 31.20 0.41 -37.08
CA ASP A 505 31.67 0.98 -38.34
C ASP A 505 30.60 0.93 -39.46
N VAL A 506 29.45 0.28 -39.23
CA VAL A 506 28.44 0.03 -40.27
C VAL A 506 27.03 0.47 -39.90
N LEU A 507 26.72 0.60 -38.61
CA LEU A 507 25.44 1.13 -38.13
C LEU A 507 25.18 2.55 -38.68
N LEU A 508 23.92 2.79 -39.03
CA LEU A 508 23.41 4.02 -39.65
C LEU A 508 24.16 4.40 -40.95
N ARG A 509 24.57 3.40 -41.75
CA ARG A 509 25.10 3.58 -43.10
C ARG A 509 24.28 2.78 -44.13
N PRO A 510 24.18 3.25 -45.39
CA PRO A 510 23.37 2.57 -46.40
C PRO A 510 23.96 1.20 -46.72
N VAL A 511 23.12 0.15 -46.67
CA VAL A 511 23.60 -1.24 -46.76
C VAL A 511 24.31 -1.56 -48.08
N LYS A 512 23.99 -0.85 -49.17
CA LYS A 512 24.68 -0.97 -50.47
C LYS A 512 26.15 -0.53 -50.41
N VAL A 513 26.54 0.30 -49.44
CA VAL A 513 27.93 0.70 -49.17
C VAL A 513 28.62 -0.36 -48.31
N VAL A 514 27.92 -0.84 -47.28
CA VAL A 514 28.43 -1.85 -46.33
C VAL A 514 28.67 -3.21 -47.00
N LEU A 515 27.71 -3.68 -47.81
CA LEU A 515 27.77 -4.91 -48.60
C LEU A 515 28.43 -4.70 -49.97
N SER A 516 29.37 -3.75 -50.08
CA SER A 516 30.12 -3.53 -51.31
C SER A 516 30.93 -4.77 -51.70
N GLY A 517 31.02 -5.01 -53.02
CA GLY A 517 31.66 -6.20 -53.59
C GLY A 517 30.76 -7.42 -53.76
N ILE A 518 29.51 -7.39 -53.28
CA ILE A 518 28.41 -8.22 -53.81
C ILE A 518 27.93 -7.62 -55.14
N ASP A 519 27.26 -8.41 -55.97
CA ASP A 519 26.58 -7.91 -57.17
C ASP A 519 25.52 -6.85 -56.81
N GLY A 520 25.80 -5.60 -57.21
CA GLY A 520 25.00 -4.44 -56.84
C GLY A 520 23.63 -4.38 -57.53
N ASP A 521 23.47 -5.04 -58.68
CA ASP A 521 22.21 -5.09 -59.40
C ASP A 521 21.30 -6.16 -58.76
N LEU A 522 21.84 -7.34 -58.45
CA LEU A 522 21.11 -8.36 -57.68
C LEU A 522 20.70 -7.86 -56.29
N LEU A 523 21.59 -7.19 -55.55
CA LEU A 523 21.27 -6.59 -54.26
C LEU A 523 20.23 -5.47 -54.37
N SER A 524 20.27 -4.68 -55.44
CA SER A 524 19.27 -3.62 -55.69
C SER A 524 17.89 -4.21 -55.97
N ASN A 525 17.80 -5.18 -56.88
CA ASN A 525 16.55 -5.84 -57.25
C ASN A 525 15.94 -6.60 -56.06
N ALA A 526 16.79 -7.21 -55.21
CA ALA A 526 16.35 -7.90 -54.00
C ALA A 526 15.77 -6.93 -52.95
N LEU A 527 16.40 -5.78 -52.74
CA LEU A 527 15.86 -4.73 -51.86
C LEU A 527 14.56 -4.13 -52.43
N GLU A 528 14.48 -3.94 -53.76
CA GLU A 528 13.30 -3.40 -54.43
C GLU A 528 12.09 -4.36 -54.35
N SER A 529 12.31 -5.67 -54.49
CA SER A 529 11.31 -6.71 -54.20
C SER A 529 10.82 -6.64 -52.75
N VAL A 530 11.72 -6.52 -51.77
CA VAL A 530 11.36 -6.50 -50.35
C VAL A 530 10.61 -5.24 -49.93
N PHE A 531 11.04 -4.05 -50.38
CA PHE A 531 10.45 -2.78 -49.94
C PHE A 531 9.25 -2.31 -50.76
N GLN A 532 9.18 -2.60 -52.08
CA GLN A 532 8.01 -2.25 -52.89
C GLN A 532 6.95 -3.35 -52.92
N HIS A 533 7.35 -4.62 -52.97
CA HIS A 533 6.43 -5.76 -53.16
C HIS A 533 6.17 -6.51 -51.85
N GLY A 534 7.03 -6.33 -50.83
CA GLY A 534 6.86 -6.99 -49.54
C GLY A 534 7.15 -8.50 -49.57
N GLU A 535 7.88 -8.96 -50.59
CA GLU A 535 8.26 -10.37 -50.79
C GLU A 535 9.68 -10.64 -50.27
N ALA A 536 9.97 -11.86 -49.84
CA ALA A 536 11.31 -12.22 -49.37
C ALA A 536 12.23 -12.59 -50.54
N ALA A 537 13.22 -11.75 -50.83
CA ALA A 537 14.15 -11.96 -51.93
C ALA A 537 15.34 -12.84 -51.52
N LYS A 538 15.64 -13.90 -52.30
CA LYS A 538 16.85 -14.73 -52.15
C LYS A 538 17.65 -14.70 -53.46
N PHE A 539 18.96 -14.50 -53.35
CA PHE A 539 19.91 -14.67 -54.45
C PHE A 539 21.24 -15.25 -53.97
N GLU A 540 22.05 -15.75 -54.90
CA GLU A 540 23.39 -16.26 -54.64
C GLU A 540 24.40 -15.43 -55.44
N SER A 541 25.51 -15.02 -54.82
CA SER A 541 26.47 -14.08 -55.41
C SER A 541 27.90 -14.35 -54.95
N GLU A 542 28.87 -13.86 -55.72
CA GLU A 542 30.29 -13.90 -55.37
C GLU A 542 30.66 -12.61 -54.61
N TRP A 543 30.97 -12.70 -53.31
CA TRP A 543 31.33 -11.54 -52.50
C TRP A 543 32.83 -11.24 -52.56
N LYS A 544 33.17 -10.13 -53.20
CA LYS A 544 34.51 -9.52 -53.25
C LYS A 544 34.70 -8.59 -52.06
N ARG A 545 34.84 -9.17 -50.86
CA ARG A 545 35.07 -8.45 -49.60
C ARG A 545 36.28 -7.53 -49.69
N VAL A 546 36.21 -6.37 -49.02
CA VAL A 546 37.27 -5.35 -48.99
C VAL A 546 38.59 -5.92 -48.43
N GLU A 547 38.52 -6.78 -47.42
CA GLU A 547 39.68 -7.53 -46.91
C GLU A 547 39.42 -9.03 -46.82
N GLY A 548 39.83 -9.81 -47.83
CA GLY A 548 39.89 -11.28 -47.70
C GLY A 548 39.79 -12.04 -49.02
N PRO A 549 39.77 -13.38 -48.95
CA PRO A 549 39.48 -14.20 -50.12
C PRO A 549 38.02 -14.01 -50.55
N GLN A 550 37.80 -14.11 -51.87
CA GLN A 550 36.48 -14.22 -52.48
C GLN A 550 35.72 -15.44 -51.91
N MET A 551 34.40 -15.31 -51.79
CA MET A 551 33.52 -16.35 -51.26
C MET A 551 32.19 -16.34 -52.01
N PHE A 552 31.50 -17.49 -52.04
CA PHE A 552 30.12 -17.55 -52.51
C PHE A 552 29.19 -17.38 -51.30
N VAL A 553 28.25 -16.45 -51.40
CA VAL A 553 27.22 -16.23 -50.38
C VAL A 553 25.83 -16.40 -50.95
N GLN A 554 24.96 -17.03 -50.18
CA GLN A 554 23.53 -16.87 -50.32
C GLN A 554 23.11 -15.66 -49.48
N ILE A 555 22.42 -14.72 -50.11
CA ILE A 555 21.79 -13.58 -49.43
C ILE A 555 20.27 -13.77 -49.49
N SER A 556 19.64 -13.66 -48.34
CA SER A 556 18.19 -13.73 -48.18
C SER A 556 17.72 -12.51 -47.40
N ILE A 557 16.82 -11.73 -48.00
CA ILE A 557 16.32 -10.47 -47.45
C ILE A 557 14.82 -10.66 -47.16
N PHE A 558 14.41 -10.40 -45.93
CA PHE A 558 13.06 -10.62 -45.44
C PHE A 558 12.46 -9.30 -44.93
N PRO A 559 11.24 -8.90 -45.32
CA PRO A 559 10.63 -7.66 -44.84
C PRO A 559 10.31 -7.75 -43.35
N LEU A 560 10.76 -6.73 -42.59
CA LEU A 560 10.23 -6.42 -41.26
C LEU A 560 8.97 -5.59 -41.47
N ARG A 561 7.85 -6.01 -40.91
CA ARG A 561 6.57 -5.29 -41.02
C ARG A 561 6.14 -4.69 -39.68
N HIS A 562 5.62 -3.47 -39.71
CA HIS A 562 4.90 -2.89 -38.60
C HIS A 562 3.54 -3.61 -38.41
N SER A 563 2.88 -3.39 -37.27
CA SER A 563 1.57 -3.97 -36.95
C SER A 563 0.43 -3.52 -37.88
N ASN A 564 0.65 -2.47 -38.68
CA ASN A 564 -0.25 -2.02 -39.75
C ASN A 564 -0.02 -2.74 -41.11
N GLY A 565 0.99 -3.63 -41.20
CA GLY A 565 1.33 -4.40 -42.40
C GLY A 565 2.36 -3.75 -43.33
N GLU A 566 2.71 -2.48 -43.13
CA GLU A 566 3.73 -1.75 -43.91
C GLU A 566 5.14 -2.27 -43.62
N THR A 567 6.02 -2.26 -44.63
CA THR A 567 7.43 -2.67 -44.48
C THR A 567 8.22 -1.60 -43.71
N ALA A 568 8.45 -1.84 -42.43
CA ALA A 568 9.23 -1.02 -41.52
C ALA A 568 10.74 -1.00 -41.85
N GLY A 569 11.20 -2.07 -42.49
CA GLY A 569 12.61 -2.39 -42.66
C GLY A 569 12.80 -3.78 -43.26
N ALA A 570 13.99 -4.34 -43.18
CA ALA A 570 14.25 -5.73 -43.57
C ALA A 570 15.36 -6.39 -42.75
N ILE A 571 15.29 -7.71 -42.58
CA ILE A 571 16.40 -8.55 -42.12
C ILE A 571 17.17 -9.05 -43.35
N ILE A 572 18.47 -8.83 -43.39
CA ILE A 572 19.39 -9.38 -44.39
C ILE A 572 20.20 -10.50 -43.74
N CYS A 573 20.00 -11.72 -44.22
CA CYS A 573 20.73 -12.92 -43.82
C CYS A 573 21.74 -13.30 -44.91
N ALA A 574 23.03 -13.34 -44.59
CA ALA A 574 24.12 -13.80 -45.44
C ALA A 574 24.72 -15.11 -44.91
N ALA A 575 24.68 -16.16 -45.72
CA ALA A 575 25.27 -17.47 -45.42
C ALA A 575 26.41 -17.78 -46.40
N ASP A 576 27.55 -18.24 -45.88
CA ASP A 576 28.66 -18.75 -46.70
C ASP A 576 28.27 -20.12 -47.28
N ILE A 577 28.15 -20.17 -48.61
CA ILE A 577 27.85 -21.39 -49.36
C ILE A 577 29.07 -21.95 -50.09
N THR A 578 30.26 -21.35 -49.92
CA THR A 578 31.49 -21.70 -50.66
C THR A 578 31.80 -23.19 -50.62
N ALA A 579 31.66 -23.85 -49.45
CA ALA A 579 31.86 -25.29 -49.31
C ALA A 579 30.83 -26.12 -50.11
N ALA A 580 29.56 -25.71 -50.12
CA ALA A 580 28.49 -26.37 -50.86
C ALA A 580 28.63 -26.18 -52.38
N THR A 581 28.96 -24.97 -52.84
CA THR A 581 29.19 -24.67 -54.27
C THR A 581 30.40 -25.40 -54.83
N ILE A 582 31.43 -25.68 -54.01
CA ILE A 582 32.58 -26.51 -54.40
C ILE A 582 32.14 -27.99 -54.50
N ALA A 583 31.50 -28.55 -53.48
CA ALA A 583 31.03 -29.94 -53.50
C ALA A 583 30.07 -30.26 -54.67
N ALA A 584 29.19 -29.32 -55.03
CA ALA A 584 28.29 -29.45 -56.17
C ALA A 584 29.04 -29.62 -57.52
N ARG A 585 30.22 -28.99 -57.67
CA ARG A 585 31.06 -29.11 -58.88
C ARG A 585 31.80 -30.45 -58.97
N GLU A 586 32.13 -31.05 -57.83
CA GLU A 586 32.67 -32.43 -57.81
C GLU A 586 31.61 -33.46 -58.20
N ILE A 587 30.35 -33.29 -57.73
CA ILE A 587 29.23 -34.15 -58.11
C ILE A 587 28.91 -34.06 -59.61
N ALA A 588 29.07 -32.89 -60.24
CA ALA A 588 28.98 -32.70 -61.68
C ALA A 588 30.18 -33.29 -62.47
N THR A 589 31.30 -33.58 -61.80
CA THR A 589 32.42 -34.31 -62.40
C THR A 589 32.18 -35.82 -62.32
N SER A 590 31.57 -36.27 -61.22
CA SER A 590 31.03 -37.62 -61.10
C SER A 590 29.74 -37.82 -61.91
N GLU A 591 29.44 -37.00 -62.94
CA GLU A 591 28.51 -37.27 -64.07
C GLU A 591 28.96 -38.46 -64.95
N ALA A 592 30.04 -39.12 -64.54
CA ALA A 592 30.09 -40.59 -64.45
C ALA A 592 28.82 -41.25 -63.86
N LYS A 593 27.84 -40.47 -63.36
CA LYS A 593 26.41 -40.74 -63.17
C LYS A 593 25.76 -41.49 -64.32
N LEU A 594 26.37 -41.61 -65.50
CA LEU A 594 25.97 -42.66 -66.48
C LEU A 594 25.92 -44.07 -65.87
N ARG A 595 26.78 -44.38 -64.87
CA ARG A 595 26.61 -45.57 -64.00
C ARG A 595 25.44 -45.41 -63.04
N ALA A 596 25.35 -44.29 -62.32
CA ALA A 596 24.24 -43.99 -61.42
C ALA A 596 22.85 -43.98 -62.12
N PHE A 597 22.78 -43.77 -63.43
CA PHE A 597 21.55 -43.80 -64.24
C PHE A 597 21.11 -45.24 -64.55
N ILE A 598 22.07 -46.17 -64.64
CA ILE A 598 21.83 -47.61 -64.71
C ILE A 598 21.50 -48.14 -63.30
N ASP A 599 22.31 -47.80 -62.30
CA ASP A 599 22.14 -48.28 -60.92
C ASP A 599 20.91 -47.69 -60.20
N HIS A 600 20.54 -46.43 -60.47
CA HIS A 600 19.39 -45.73 -59.88
C HIS A 600 18.26 -45.44 -60.89
N ALA A 601 18.15 -46.20 -61.99
CA ALA A 601 16.87 -46.27 -62.68
C ALA A 601 15.81 -46.78 -61.67
N PRO A 602 14.77 -46.00 -61.34
CA PRO A 602 13.80 -46.36 -60.30
C PRO A 602 12.90 -47.51 -60.77
N VAL A 603 12.74 -47.64 -62.09
CA VAL A 603 12.20 -48.84 -62.73
C VAL A 603 13.20 -49.99 -62.63
N PRO A 604 12.87 -51.12 -61.99
CA PRO A 604 13.61 -52.37 -62.17
C PRO A 604 13.76 -52.71 -63.66
N PHE A 605 14.98 -52.67 -64.19
CA PHE A 605 15.27 -53.03 -65.58
C PHE A 605 16.45 -54.00 -65.71
N ALA A 606 16.39 -54.84 -66.73
CA ALA A 606 17.48 -55.71 -67.15
C ALA A 606 17.64 -55.67 -68.68
N ILE A 607 18.88 -55.73 -69.14
CA ILE A 607 19.24 -55.86 -70.55
C ILE A 607 19.92 -57.21 -70.71
N PHE A 608 19.37 -58.05 -71.57
CA PHE A 608 19.82 -59.41 -71.87
C PHE A 608 20.39 -59.49 -73.29
N ASP A 609 21.33 -60.38 -73.57
CA ASP A 609 21.70 -60.73 -74.95
C ASP A 609 20.74 -61.74 -75.60
N MET A 610 21.02 -62.15 -76.85
CA MET A 610 20.20 -63.10 -77.63
C MET A 610 20.09 -64.48 -76.98
N GLU A 611 21.10 -64.89 -76.21
CA GLU A 611 21.10 -66.10 -75.37
C GLU A 611 20.51 -65.86 -73.97
N MET A 612 19.74 -64.77 -73.80
CA MET A 612 19.07 -64.35 -72.57
C MET A 612 20.01 -64.15 -71.37
N ARG A 613 21.26 -63.71 -71.58
CA ARG A 613 22.22 -63.43 -70.50
C ARG A 613 22.28 -61.96 -70.13
N TYR A 614 22.35 -61.65 -68.83
CA TYR A 614 22.44 -60.26 -68.36
C TYR A 614 23.68 -59.55 -68.91
N GLN A 615 23.46 -58.43 -69.62
CA GLN A 615 24.48 -57.50 -70.14
C GLN A 615 24.57 -56.23 -69.28
N ALA A 616 23.43 -55.73 -68.81
CA ALA A 616 23.33 -54.66 -67.80
C ALA A 616 22.06 -54.86 -66.98
N VAL A 617 22.04 -54.37 -65.73
CA VAL A 617 20.90 -54.55 -64.82
C VAL A 617 20.86 -53.41 -63.80
N SER A 618 19.69 -52.86 -63.52
CA SER A 618 19.55 -51.85 -62.46
C SER A 618 19.59 -52.49 -61.08
N ARG A 619 19.98 -51.69 -60.08
CA ARG A 619 19.93 -52.14 -58.70
C ARG A 619 18.50 -52.44 -58.26
N ALA A 620 17.53 -51.69 -58.77
CA ALA A 620 16.11 -51.95 -58.57
C ALA A 620 15.70 -53.34 -59.08
N TRP A 621 16.13 -53.77 -60.28
CA TRP A 621 15.83 -55.13 -60.77
C TRP A 621 16.38 -56.21 -59.84
N CYS A 622 17.61 -56.02 -59.36
CA CYS A 622 18.23 -56.94 -58.42
C CYS A 622 17.45 -56.98 -57.09
N GLN A 623 17.09 -55.82 -56.54
CA GLN A 623 16.38 -55.71 -55.26
C GLN A 623 14.95 -56.26 -55.33
N THR A 624 14.16 -55.90 -56.34
CA THR A 624 12.78 -56.42 -56.53
C THR A 624 12.75 -57.94 -56.60
N HIS A 625 13.77 -58.57 -57.20
CA HIS A 625 13.85 -60.03 -57.32
C HIS A 625 14.72 -60.72 -56.24
N GLY A 626 15.24 -59.97 -55.26
CA GLY A 626 16.11 -60.51 -54.18
C GLY A 626 17.51 -60.97 -54.60
N LEU A 627 17.96 -60.60 -55.80
CA LEU A 627 19.21 -61.03 -56.42
C LEU A 627 20.40 -60.12 -56.08
N LYS A 628 21.63 -60.62 -56.32
CA LYS A 628 22.88 -59.85 -56.13
C LYS A 628 23.47 -59.39 -57.45
N GLN A 629 23.61 -58.07 -57.60
CA GLN A 629 23.98 -57.39 -58.86
C GLN A 629 25.33 -57.84 -59.44
N ASP A 630 26.37 -57.92 -58.60
CA ASP A 630 27.75 -58.22 -59.03
C ASP A 630 27.94 -59.62 -59.67
N ASP A 631 26.98 -60.52 -59.45
CA ASP A 631 27.07 -61.94 -59.79
C ASP A 631 26.06 -62.35 -60.89
N LEU A 632 25.37 -61.39 -61.53
CA LEU A 632 24.37 -61.66 -62.58
C LEU A 632 24.91 -61.54 -64.01
N ILE A 633 25.78 -60.56 -64.26
CA ILE A 633 26.25 -60.23 -65.63
C ILE A 633 26.92 -61.46 -66.27
N GLY A 634 26.37 -61.92 -67.41
CA GLY A 634 26.78 -63.12 -68.15
C GLY A 634 26.02 -64.42 -67.83
N LYS A 635 25.23 -64.49 -66.76
CA LYS A 635 24.35 -65.65 -66.47
C LYS A 635 23.07 -65.59 -67.30
N VAL A 636 22.55 -66.75 -67.72
CA VAL A 636 21.27 -66.88 -68.43
C VAL A 636 20.12 -66.61 -67.45
N TYR A 637 19.04 -65.97 -67.91
CA TYR A 637 17.85 -65.70 -67.12
C TYR A 637 17.23 -66.96 -66.47
N GLU A 638 17.13 -68.06 -67.21
CA GLU A 638 16.54 -69.33 -66.71
C GLU A 638 17.41 -70.01 -65.63
N ASP A 639 18.74 -69.79 -65.62
CA ASP A 639 19.64 -70.26 -64.54
C ASP A 639 19.44 -69.48 -63.23
N VAL A 640 18.66 -68.40 -63.24
CA VAL A 640 18.45 -67.47 -62.12
C VAL A 640 17.02 -67.54 -61.56
N PHE A 641 16.04 -68.02 -62.33
CA PHE A 641 14.64 -68.16 -61.93
C PHE A 641 14.08 -69.54 -62.34
N GLU A 642 14.02 -70.49 -61.39
CA GLU A 642 13.65 -71.89 -61.66
C GLU A 642 12.23 -72.07 -62.24
N GLU A 643 11.26 -71.22 -61.85
CA GLU A 643 9.90 -71.21 -62.40
C GLU A 643 9.47 -69.79 -62.83
N SER A 644 9.71 -69.42 -64.09
CA SER A 644 9.15 -68.20 -64.69
C SER A 644 7.76 -68.43 -65.32
N PRO A 645 6.79 -67.50 -65.16
CA PRO A 645 5.43 -67.65 -65.71
C PRO A 645 5.38 -67.79 -67.24
N GLU A 646 4.39 -68.56 -67.73
CA GLU A 646 4.10 -68.76 -69.17
C GLU A 646 4.00 -67.45 -69.97
N LEU A 647 3.39 -66.42 -69.38
CA LEU A 647 3.27 -65.07 -69.98
C LEU A 647 4.64 -64.45 -70.29
N TRP A 648 5.58 -64.55 -69.36
CA TRP A 648 6.93 -64.00 -69.50
C TRP A 648 7.75 -64.76 -70.54
N LYS A 649 7.66 -66.09 -70.57
CA LYS A 649 8.29 -66.92 -71.61
C LYS A 649 7.78 -66.59 -73.01
N THR A 650 6.47 -66.36 -73.14
CA THR A 650 5.84 -65.95 -74.40
C THR A 650 6.28 -64.54 -74.83
N ALA A 651 6.35 -63.60 -73.89
CA ALA A 651 6.80 -62.23 -74.16
C ALA A 651 8.27 -62.15 -74.61
N PHE A 652 9.18 -62.90 -73.98
CA PHE A 652 10.59 -62.97 -74.41
C PHE A 652 10.75 -63.60 -75.80
N GLY A 653 9.97 -64.64 -76.11
CA GLY A 653 9.96 -65.24 -77.45
C GLY A 653 9.63 -64.23 -78.53
N HIS A 654 8.52 -63.48 -78.37
CA HIS A 654 8.14 -62.44 -79.33
C HIS A 654 9.12 -61.26 -79.37
N ALA A 655 9.75 -60.89 -78.26
CA ALA A 655 10.79 -59.85 -78.25
C ALA A 655 12.03 -60.27 -79.06
N LEU A 656 12.45 -61.53 -78.99
CA LEU A 656 13.54 -62.09 -79.81
C LEU A 656 13.15 -62.27 -81.29
N GLU A 657 11.86 -62.42 -81.59
CA GLU A 657 11.30 -62.29 -82.96
C GLU A 657 11.19 -60.83 -83.44
N GLY A 658 11.58 -59.85 -82.61
CA GLY A 658 11.58 -58.41 -82.94
C GLY A 658 10.30 -57.66 -82.58
N THR A 659 9.36 -58.27 -81.84
CA THR A 659 8.05 -57.71 -81.49
C THR A 659 7.99 -57.29 -80.02
N GLN A 660 7.72 -56.01 -79.77
CA GLN A 660 7.57 -55.44 -78.43
C GLN A 660 6.25 -55.90 -77.77
N VAL A 661 6.30 -56.24 -76.47
CA VAL A 661 5.16 -56.75 -75.68
C VAL A 661 5.11 -56.08 -74.30
N SER A 662 3.92 -55.68 -73.84
CA SER A 662 3.74 -54.92 -72.58
C SER A 662 2.44 -55.28 -71.85
N SER A 663 2.43 -55.20 -70.52
CA SER A 663 1.22 -55.23 -69.67
C SER A 663 1.14 -54.01 -68.76
N ALA A 664 -0.04 -53.41 -68.63
CA ALA A 664 -0.26 -52.16 -67.89
C ALA A 664 -0.51 -52.35 -66.39
N GLU A 665 -1.21 -53.43 -66.00
CA GLU A 665 -1.60 -53.72 -64.61
C GLU A 665 -1.51 -55.24 -64.39
N ASP A 666 -0.52 -55.69 -63.61
CA ASP A 666 -0.31 -57.10 -63.30
C ASP A 666 0.08 -57.30 -61.84
N ARG A 667 -0.22 -58.47 -61.26
CA ARG A 667 0.07 -58.80 -59.85
C ARG A 667 1.25 -59.77 -59.79
N PHE A 668 2.42 -59.22 -59.51
CA PHE A 668 3.65 -59.99 -59.42
C PHE A 668 3.95 -60.35 -57.97
N GLN A 669 4.37 -61.59 -57.72
CA GLN A 669 4.74 -62.10 -56.39
C GLN A 669 6.26 -62.30 -56.32
N LEU A 670 6.89 -61.72 -55.31
CA LEU A 670 8.33 -61.71 -55.12
C LEU A 670 8.81 -63.01 -54.47
N HIS A 671 10.11 -63.29 -54.53
CA HIS A 671 10.67 -64.55 -54.02
C HIS A 671 10.48 -64.73 -52.49
N ASP A 672 10.27 -63.64 -51.74
CA ASP A 672 9.97 -63.66 -50.30
C ASP A 672 8.49 -63.94 -49.98
N GLY A 673 7.64 -64.04 -51.01
CA GLY A 673 6.20 -64.29 -50.91
C GLY A 673 5.32 -63.03 -50.90
N THR A 674 5.89 -61.82 -50.90
CA THR A 674 5.12 -60.56 -50.95
C THR A 674 4.58 -60.27 -52.36
N THR A 675 3.47 -59.53 -52.46
CA THR A 675 2.80 -59.23 -53.74
C THR A 675 2.80 -57.73 -54.04
N GLN A 676 3.24 -57.34 -55.23
CA GLN A 676 3.28 -55.95 -55.70
C GLN A 676 2.55 -55.77 -57.04
N TRP A 677 1.98 -54.58 -57.26
CA TRP A 677 1.43 -54.22 -58.57
C TRP A 677 2.56 -53.78 -59.50
N THR A 678 2.69 -54.47 -60.63
CA THR A 678 3.81 -54.28 -61.57
C THR A 678 3.27 -54.09 -62.99
N LYS A 679 3.60 -52.94 -63.58
CA LYS A 679 3.51 -52.70 -65.02
C LYS A 679 4.82 -53.19 -65.66
N TRP A 680 4.78 -53.80 -66.83
CA TRP A 680 5.98 -54.39 -67.44
C TRP A 680 6.01 -54.31 -68.97
N GLU A 681 7.21 -54.25 -69.53
CA GLU A 681 7.46 -54.10 -70.96
C GLU A 681 8.75 -54.83 -71.38
N CYS A 682 8.68 -55.56 -72.49
CA CYS A 682 9.79 -56.31 -73.09
C CYS A 682 10.02 -55.81 -74.53
N CYS A 683 11.22 -55.32 -74.80
CA CYS A 683 11.62 -54.72 -76.08
C CYS A 683 12.89 -55.40 -76.62
N PRO A 684 13.02 -55.66 -77.93
CA PRO A 684 14.34 -55.90 -78.52
C PRO A 684 15.21 -54.65 -78.39
N TRP A 685 16.46 -54.79 -77.92
CA TRP A 685 17.50 -53.77 -78.12
C TRP A 685 18.43 -54.21 -79.24
N TYR A 686 19.06 -53.24 -79.89
CA TYR A 686 19.85 -53.45 -81.10
C TYR A 686 21.30 -53.08 -80.84
N GLN A 687 22.22 -53.99 -81.10
CA GLN A 687 23.65 -53.71 -80.93
C GLN A 687 24.18 -52.84 -82.07
N GLN A 688 23.63 -53.03 -83.27
CA GLN A 688 23.75 -52.18 -84.47
C GLN A 688 22.43 -52.29 -85.27
N GLU A 689 22.18 -51.40 -86.23
CA GLU A 689 20.90 -51.35 -86.97
C GLU A 689 20.50 -52.72 -87.57
N GLY A 690 19.26 -53.15 -87.31
CA GLY A 690 18.69 -54.39 -87.84
C GLY A 690 19.20 -55.69 -87.19
N VAL A 691 20.21 -55.63 -86.33
CA VAL A 691 20.70 -56.78 -85.56
C VAL A 691 20.26 -56.64 -84.11
N ILE A 692 19.26 -57.44 -83.71
CA ILE A 692 18.83 -57.55 -82.32
C ILE A 692 20.05 -58.03 -81.50
N GLY A 693 20.44 -57.25 -80.49
CA GLY A 693 21.49 -57.60 -79.54
C GLY A 693 20.96 -58.46 -78.40
N GLY A 694 19.66 -58.38 -78.12
CA GLY A 694 18.90 -59.20 -77.19
C GLY A 694 17.65 -58.46 -76.71
N VAL A 695 17.18 -58.75 -75.49
CA VAL A 695 15.94 -58.18 -74.92
C VAL A 695 16.26 -57.19 -73.81
N ALA A 696 15.72 -55.97 -73.89
CA ALA A 696 15.65 -55.03 -72.79
C ALA A 696 14.27 -55.14 -72.13
N VAL A 697 14.26 -55.37 -70.82
CA VAL A 697 13.06 -55.53 -69.99
C VAL A 697 13.01 -54.38 -69.00
N ILE A 698 11.86 -53.71 -68.91
CA ILE A 698 11.61 -52.67 -67.91
C ILE A 698 10.33 -53.05 -67.15
N THR A 699 10.41 -53.06 -65.82
CA THR A 699 9.27 -53.21 -64.93
C THR A 699 9.13 -51.98 -64.03
N GLU A 700 7.91 -51.58 -63.75
CA GLU A 700 7.54 -50.42 -62.96
C GLU A 700 6.62 -50.91 -61.84
N ASN A 701 7.12 -50.89 -60.59
CA ASN A 701 6.27 -51.11 -59.43
C ASN A 701 5.40 -49.86 -59.25
N VAL A 702 4.13 -49.95 -59.63
CA VAL A 702 3.17 -48.82 -59.60
C VAL A 702 2.49 -48.67 -58.23
N THR A 703 2.87 -49.47 -57.23
CA THR A 703 2.28 -49.42 -55.88
C THR A 703 2.49 -48.06 -55.23
N GLU A 704 3.71 -47.50 -55.27
CA GLU A 704 3.99 -46.17 -54.69
C GLU A 704 3.22 -45.05 -55.40
N ARG A 705 2.99 -45.16 -56.72
CA ARG A 705 2.14 -44.20 -57.45
C ARG A 705 0.67 -44.27 -57.00
N HIS A 706 0.18 -45.47 -56.67
CA HIS A 706 -1.12 -45.63 -56.02
C HIS A 706 -1.11 -45.00 -54.61
N THR A 707 -0.08 -45.26 -53.81
CA THR A 707 0.06 -44.67 -52.47
C THR A 707 0.23 -43.14 -52.48
N VAL A 708 0.83 -42.55 -53.52
CA VAL A 708 0.91 -41.08 -53.67
C VAL A 708 -0.44 -40.49 -54.13
N LEU A 709 -1.26 -41.22 -54.88
CA LEU A 709 -2.64 -40.84 -55.17
C LEU A 709 -3.54 -40.94 -53.92
N GLU A 710 -3.32 -41.95 -53.08
CA GLU A 710 -3.93 -42.03 -51.74
C GLU A 710 -3.46 -40.86 -50.87
N GLN A 711 -2.15 -40.58 -50.77
CA GLN A 711 -1.61 -39.44 -50.00
C GLN A 711 -2.10 -38.07 -50.49
N LEU A 712 -2.35 -37.90 -51.79
CA LEU A 712 -2.98 -36.67 -52.32
C LEU A 712 -4.45 -36.55 -51.93
N PHE A 713 -5.16 -37.69 -51.81
CA PHE A 713 -6.52 -37.76 -51.30
C PHE A 713 -6.54 -37.47 -49.79
N ASP A 714 -5.67 -38.15 -49.02
CA ASP A 714 -5.47 -37.97 -47.58
C ASP A 714 -5.08 -36.53 -47.25
N ALA A 715 -4.18 -35.91 -48.00
CA ALA A 715 -3.76 -34.52 -47.79
C ALA A 715 -4.90 -33.52 -48.11
N HIS A 716 -5.72 -33.80 -49.13
CA HIS A 716 -6.89 -32.99 -49.43
C HIS A 716 -7.97 -33.16 -48.35
N GLU A 717 -8.22 -34.38 -47.88
CA GLU A 717 -9.13 -34.66 -46.76
C GLU A 717 -8.60 -34.02 -45.46
N GLN A 718 -7.29 -34.04 -45.22
CA GLN A 718 -6.65 -33.40 -44.07
C GLN A 718 -6.81 -31.88 -44.10
N VAL A 719 -6.60 -31.21 -45.24
CA VAL A 719 -6.83 -29.74 -45.36
C VAL A 719 -8.31 -29.40 -45.16
N SER A 720 -9.23 -30.16 -45.77
CA SER A 720 -10.67 -29.98 -45.57
C SER A 720 -11.09 -30.24 -44.11
N SER A 721 -10.51 -31.26 -43.47
CA SER A 721 -10.74 -31.60 -42.07
C SER A 721 -10.21 -30.54 -41.11
N ILE A 722 -9.03 -29.96 -41.40
CA ILE A 722 -8.49 -28.81 -40.65
C ILE A 722 -9.48 -27.63 -40.72
N LEU A 723 -9.94 -27.26 -41.92
CA LEU A 723 -10.88 -26.14 -42.10
C LEU A 723 -12.27 -26.39 -41.48
N GLU A 724 -12.75 -27.64 -41.44
CA GLU A 724 -13.97 -28.03 -40.71
C GLU A 724 -13.77 -28.12 -39.19
N SER A 725 -12.54 -28.33 -38.70
CA SER A 725 -12.21 -28.42 -37.28
C SER A 725 -11.90 -27.07 -36.61
N ILE A 726 -11.68 -26.03 -37.41
CA ILE A 726 -11.47 -24.66 -36.94
C ILE A 726 -12.81 -24.08 -36.45
N ASN A 727 -12.82 -23.58 -35.21
CA ASN A 727 -14.00 -22.95 -34.61
C ASN A 727 -14.38 -21.62 -35.29
N ASP A 728 -13.42 -20.88 -35.85
CA ASP A 728 -13.67 -19.65 -36.60
C ASP A 728 -14.58 -19.94 -37.80
N SER A 729 -15.55 -19.07 -38.04
CA SER A 729 -16.41 -19.19 -39.21
C SER A 729 -15.65 -18.80 -40.47
N PHE A 730 -15.48 -19.74 -41.40
CA PHE A 730 -14.74 -19.53 -42.65
C PHE A 730 -15.57 -19.86 -43.88
N MET A 731 -15.54 -18.98 -44.89
CA MET A 731 -15.98 -19.26 -46.24
C MET A 731 -15.01 -18.67 -47.28
N SER A 732 -15.00 -19.22 -48.49
CA SER A 732 -14.32 -18.62 -49.63
C SER A 732 -15.23 -18.63 -50.85
N ILE A 733 -15.27 -17.48 -51.53
CA ILE A 733 -15.94 -17.29 -52.82
C ILE A 733 -14.90 -17.12 -53.92
N ASP A 734 -15.30 -17.35 -55.17
CA ASP A 734 -14.48 -17.09 -56.36
C ASP A 734 -14.59 -15.63 -56.86
N ASN A 735 -14.26 -15.39 -58.12
CA ASN A 735 -14.37 -14.09 -58.78
C ASN A 735 -15.77 -13.81 -59.39
N ASP A 736 -16.60 -14.84 -59.55
CA ASP A 736 -18.00 -14.75 -60.02
C ASP A 736 -19.00 -14.77 -58.83
N ASP A 737 -18.49 -14.56 -57.62
CA ASP A 737 -19.20 -14.49 -56.34
C ASP A 737 -19.90 -15.80 -55.92
N LEU A 738 -19.39 -16.95 -56.39
CA LEU A 738 -19.87 -18.28 -56.04
C LEU A 738 -19.08 -18.87 -54.86
N ILE A 739 -19.76 -19.54 -53.93
CA ILE A 739 -19.14 -20.16 -52.74
C ILE A 739 -18.38 -21.43 -53.14
N VAL A 740 -17.06 -21.37 -53.09
CA VAL A 740 -16.14 -22.47 -53.35
C VAL A 740 -15.99 -23.38 -52.13
N TYR A 741 -16.00 -22.79 -50.92
CA TYR A 741 -15.90 -23.52 -49.67
C TYR A 741 -16.62 -22.76 -48.54
N ILE A 742 -17.19 -23.48 -47.58
CA ILE A 742 -17.73 -22.95 -46.32
C ILE A 742 -17.66 -24.04 -45.24
N ASN A 743 -17.14 -23.72 -44.05
CA ASN A 743 -17.06 -24.67 -42.94
C ASN A 743 -18.35 -24.73 -42.11
N HIS A 744 -18.47 -25.76 -41.28
CA HIS A 744 -19.66 -25.97 -40.46
C HIS A 744 -19.92 -24.83 -39.47
N SER A 745 -18.87 -24.18 -38.95
CA SER A 745 -18.98 -22.99 -38.09
C SER A 745 -19.70 -21.84 -38.82
N ALA A 746 -19.25 -21.48 -40.02
CA ALA A 746 -19.89 -20.43 -40.81
C ALA A 746 -21.34 -20.75 -41.19
N CYS A 747 -21.66 -22.02 -41.46
CA CYS A 747 -23.04 -22.46 -41.67
C CYS A 747 -23.92 -22.29 -40.42
N GLN A 748 -23.39 -22.51 -39.21
CA GLN A 748 -24.14 -22.29 -37.97
C GLN A 748 -24.30 -20.80 -37.63
N ALA A 749 -23.21 -20.02 -37.68
CA ALA A 749 -23.19 -18.62 -37.27
C ALA A 749 -24.07 -17.69 -38.12
N LEU A 750 -24.48 -18.13 -39.32
CA LEU A 750 -25.39 -17.40 -40.21
C LEU A 750 -26.77 -18.08 -40.37
N ASP A 751 -27.08 -19.12 -39.59
CA ASP A 751 -28.26 -20.02 -39.74
C ASP A 751 -28.49 -20.50 -41.20
N MET A 752 -27.41 -20.78 -41.91
CA MET A 752 -27.41 -21.21 -43.33
C MET A 752 -27.70 -22.72 -43.41
N ARG A 753 -28.97 -23.08 -43.19
CA ARG A 753 -29.44 -24.47 -43.02
C ARG A 753 -29.27 -25.36 -44.26
N LYS A 754 -28.13 -26.07 -44.32
CA LYS A 754 -27.95 -27.38 -44.99
C LYS A 754 -28.40 -27.48 -46.45
N SER A 755 -28.37 -26.38 -47.20
CA SER A 755 -28.52 -26.38 -48.67
C SER A 755 -27.70 -25.29 -49.36
N VAL A 756 -26.60 -24.85 -48.74
CA VAL A 756 -25.57 -24.09 -49.48
C VAL A 756 -24.96 -25.06 -50.49
N SER A 757 -25.31 -24.90 -51.76
CA SER A 757 -24.58 -25.58 -52.83
C SER A 757 -23.19 -24.97 -52.93
N ILE A 758 -22.16 -25.81 -52.94
CA ILE A 758 -20.87 -25.40 -53.50
C ILE A 758 -21.14 -24.98 -54.95
N ASN A 759 -20.56 -23.85 -55.36
CA ASN A 759 -20.88 -23.05 -56.56
C ASN A 759 -22.24 -22.32 -56.53
N GLY A 760 -22.87 -22.13 -55.37
CA GLY A 760 -24.03 -21.23 -55.19
C GLY A 760 -23.59 -19.79 -54.96
N SER A 761 -24.35 -18.79 -55.45
CA SER A 761 -23.98 -17.39 -55.27
C SER A 761 -24.04 -16.97 -53.79
N LEU A 762 -23.06 -16.19 -53.34
CA LEU A 762 -23.02 -15.60 -52.00
C LEU A 762 -24.30 -14.79 -51.72
N LYS A 763 -24.81 -14.05 -52.71
CA LYS A 763 -25.99 -13.20 -52.58
C LYS A 763 -27.30 -13.98 -52.38
N GLU A 764 -27.36 -15.21 -52.88
CA GLU A 764 -28.53 -16.09 -52.76
C GLU A 764 -28.44 -17.00 -51.53
N SER A 765 -27.22 -17.24 -51.03
CA SER A 765 -26.93 -18.16 -49.92
C SER A 765 -26.80 -17.49 -48.55
N CYS A 766 -26.36 -16.22 -48.51
CA CYS A 766 -26.14 -15.44 -47.28
C CYS A 766 -27.41 -14.65 -46.89
N PRO A 767 -27.72 -14.48 -45.59
CA PRO A 767 -28.81 -13.60 -45.15
C PRO A 767 -28.64 -12.16 -45.69
N PRO A 768 -29.67 -11.52 -46.27
CA PRO A 768 -29.54 -10.19 -46.88
C PRO A 768 -28.98 -9.11 -45.94
N GLU A 769 -29.36 -9.16 -44.66
CA GLU A 769 -28.91 -8.24 -43.60
C GLU A 769 -27.40 -8.34 -43.30
N VAL A 770 -26.80 -9.48 -43.63
CA VAL A 770 -25.35 -9.74 -43.55
C VAL A 770 -24.71 -9.37 -44.89
N TYR A 771 -25.26 -9.85 -46.00
CA TYR A 771 -24.78 -9.56 -47.36
C TYR A 771 -24.63 -8.05 -47.62
N ASP A 772 -25.67 -7.25 -47.39
CA ASP A 772 -25.66 -5.81 -47.66
C ASP A 772 -24.60 -5.05 -46.82
N LYS A 773 -24.18 -5.62 -45.68
CA LYS A 773 -23.13 -5.07 -44.84
C LYS A 773 -21.73 -5.56 -45.23
N ILE A 774 -21.53 -6.84 -45.57
CA ILE A 774 -20.19 -7.38 -45.94
C ILE A 774 -19.82 -7.10 -47.40
N TRP A 775 -20.79 -6.98 -48.30
CA TRP A 775 -20.56 -6.85 -49.74
C TRP A 775 -19.71 -5.62 -50.14
N PRO A 776 -19.89 -4.42 -49.55
CA PRO A 776 -19.00 -3.29 -49.82
C PRO A 776 -17.53 -3.60 -49.50
N PHE A 777 -17.27 -4.30 -48.39
CA PHE A 777 -15.92 -4.69 -47.98
C PHE A 777 -15.35 -5.82 -48.87
N CYS A 778 -16.20 -6.70 -49.40
CA CYS A 778 -15.80 -7.69 -50.42
C CYS A 778 -15.36 -7.01 -51.72
N VAL A 779 -16.16 -6.07 -52.23
CA VAL A 779 -15.81 -5.28 -53.42
C VAL A 779 -14.53 -4.46 -53.18
N GLN A 780 -14.41 -3.82 -52.01
CA GLN A 780 -13.23 -3.04 -51.64
C GLN A 780 -11.98 -3.91 -51.48
N ALA A 781 -12.08 -5.11 -50.91
CA ALA A 781 -10.97 -6.07 -50.84
C ALA A 781 -10.49 -6.48 -52.23
N ARG A 782 -11.42 -6.85 -53.13
CA ARG A 782 -11.12 -7.25 -54.52
C ARG A 782 -10.53 -6.09 -55.34
N GLN A 783 -10.92 -4.83 -55.06
CA GLN A 783 -10.40 -3.64 -55.75
C GLN A 783 -9.05 -3.13 -55.21
N THR A 784 -8.80 -3.25 -53.90
CA THR A 784 -7.58 -2.70 -53.25
C THR A 784 -6.45 -3.71 -53.11
N GLY A 785 -6.75 -5.02 -53.18
CA GLY A 785 -5.79 -6.07 -52.84
C GLY A 785 -5.48 -6.16 -51.34
N LEU A 786 -6.18 -5.41 -50.48
CA LEU A 786 -5.95 -5.32 -49.04
C LEU A 786 -7.13 -5.90 -48.24
N ARG A 787 -6.81 -6.52 -47.10
CA ARG A 787 -7.78 -6.98 -46.09
C ARG A 787 -8.74 -5.84 -45.70
N GLN A 788 -10.02 -6.16 -45.61
CA GLN A 788 -11.07 -5.25 -45.12
C GLN A 788 -11.78 -5.87 -43.92
N ASP A 789 -11.97 -5.08 -42.86
CA ASP A 789 -12.63 -5.54 -41.63
C ASP A 789 -13.91 -4.73 -41.37
N CYS A 790 -14.94 -5.39 -40.84
CA CYS A 790 -16.14 -4.72 -40.34
C CYS A 790 -16.81 -5.53 -39.22
N ASP A 791 -17.40 -4.85 -38.24
CA ASP A 791 -18.17 -5.50 -37.18
C ASP A 791 -19.59 -4.95 -37.06
N PHE A 792 -20.56 -5.82 -36.80
CA PHE A 792 -21.97 -5.43 -36.61
C PHE A 792 -22.80 -6.46 -35.86
N GLU A 793 -23.89 -5.99 -35.26
CA GLU A 793 -24.92 -6.87 -34.67
C GLU A 793 -25.77 -7.55 -35.76
N PHE A 794 -25.98 -8.86 -35.62
CA PHE A 794 -26.88 -9.72 -36.40
C PHE A 794 -27.44 -10.83 -35.49
N ALA A 795 -28.74 -11.12 -35.58
CA ALA A 795 -29.43 -12.14 -34.78
C ALA A 795 -29.26 -12.04 -33.23
N GLY A 796 -28.76 -10.91 -32.71
CA GLY A 796 -28.45 -10.70 -31.28
C GLY A 796 -26.99 -10.98 -30.88
N ALA A 797 -26.14 -11.34 -31.83
CA ALA A 797 -24.69 -11.46 -31.67
C ALA A 797 -23.95 -10.35 -32.44
N TRP A 798 -22.80 -9.90 -31.95
CA TRP A 798 -21.88 -9.02 -32.67
C TRP A 798 -20.86 -9.86 -33.44
N LEU A 799 -20.91 -9.82 -34.77
CA LEU A 799 -19.98 -10.55 -35.63
C LEU A 799 -18.89 -9.61 -36.15
N GLU A 800 -17.63 -9.99 -35.99
CA GLU A 800 -16.46 -9.33 -36.59
C GLU A 800 -16.07 -10.09 -37.86
N PHE A 801 -16.24 -9.48 -39.03
CA PHE A 801 -15.85 -10.03 -40.34
C PHE A 801 -14.49 -9.50 -40.76
N ARG A 802 -13.67 -10.39 -41.33
CA ARG A 802 -12.32 -10.11 -41.87
C ARG A 802 -12.25 -10.69 -43.28
N VAL A 803 -12.19 -9.80 -44.26
CA VAL A 803 -12.35 -10.11 -45.69
C VAL A 803 -11.01 -9.98 -46.39
N TYR A 804 -10.49 -11.08 -46.91
CA TYR A 804 -9.18 -11.17 -47.57
C TYR A 804 -9.36 -11.42 -49.07
N PRO A 805 -8.73 -10.65 -49.96
CA PRO A 805 -8.63 -11.04 -51.36
C PRO A 805 -7.71 -12.26 -51.49
N SER A 806 -8.05 -13.19 -52.38
CA SER A 806 -7.26 -14.39 -52.67
C SER A 806 -7.04 -14.55 -54.17
N GLY A 807 -6.04 -15.34 -54.58
CA GLY A 807 -5.70 -15.51 -56.00
C GLY A 807 -6.83 -16.11 -56.87
N SER A 808 -7.86 -16.70 -56.26
CA SER A 808 -9.04 -17.25 -56.90
C SER A 808 -10.34 -16.47 -56.62
N GLY A 809 -10.34 -15.47 -55.74
CA GLY A 809 -11.55 -14.75 -55.32
C GLY A 809 -11.40 -14.00 -54.01
N ILE A 810 -12.26 -14.31 -53.03
CA ILE A 810 -12.28 -13.67 -51.70
C ILE A 810 -12.49 -14.72 -50.62
N SER A 811 -11.70 -14.65 -49.55
CA SER A 811 -11.78 -15.51 -48.37
C SER A 811 -12.24 -14.70 -47.16
N ILE A 812 -13.32 -15.12 -46.52
CA ILE A 812 -14.03 -14.39 -45.46
C ILE A 812 -13.97 -15.21 -44.18
N PHE A 813 -13.34 -14.64 -43.15
CA PHE A 813 -13.35 -15.15 -41.78
C PHE A 813 -14.30 -14.31 -40.93
N PHE A 814 -14.99 -14.90 -39.97
CA PHE A 814 -15.75 -14.16 -38.98
C PHE A 814 -15.86 -14.89 -37.63
N GLN A 815 -16.06 -14.09 -36.58
CA GLN A 815 -16.14 -14.56 -35.19
C GLN A 815 -17.17 -13.76 -34.39
N ASP A 816 -17.75 -14.37 -33.37
CA ASP A 816 -18.62 -13.69 -32.41
C ASP A 816 -17.77 -12.92 -31.37
N ILE A 817 -17.96 -11.60 -31.30
CA ILE A 817 -17.31 -10.69 -30.37
C ILE A 817 -18.30 -10.07 -29.35
N SER A 818 -19.49 -10.66 -29.17
CA SER A 818 -20.52 -10.18 -28.25
C SER A 818 -20.03 -10.04 -26.81
N GLU A 819 -19.23 -10.99 -26.33
CA GLU A 819 -18.64 -10.94 -24.98
C GLU A 819 -17.67 -9.77 -24.85
N ARG A 820 -16.78 -9.58 -25.85
CA ARG A 820 -15.87 -8.43 -25.91
C ARG A 820 -16.63 -7.10 -25.92
N LYS A 821 -17.64 -6.93 -26.78
CA LYS A 821 -18.47 -5.71 -26.84
C LYS A 821 -19.25 -5.46 -25.54
N ARG A 822 -19.61 -6.52 -24.81
CA ARG A 822 -20.25 -6.43 -23.49
C ARG A 822 -19.26 -5.96 -22.42
N ILE A 823 -18.06 -6.53 -22.39
CA ILE A 823 -16.97 -6.12 -21.48
C ILE A 823 -16.57 -4.66 -21.75
N GLU A 824 -16.36 -4.27 -23.01
CA GLU A 824 -16.06 -2.88 -23.41
C GLU A 824 -17.12 -1.90 -22.85
N ARG A 825 -18.42 -2.21 -22.97
CA ARG A 825 -19.51 -1.38 -22.39
C ARG A 825 -19.49 -1.34 -20.85
N GLN A 826 -19.09 -2.42 -20.18
CA GLN A 826 -18.96 -2.44 -18.71
C GLN A 826 -17.78 -1.58 -18.24
N VAL A 827 -16.63 -1.65 -18.92
CA VAL A 827 -15.45 -0.81 -18.63
C VAL A 827 -15.78 0.68 -18.80
N TYR A 828 -16.45 1.08 -19.89
CA TYR A 828 -16.87 2.48 -20.08
C TYR A 828 -17.80 2.99 -18.97
N LYS A 829 -18.69 2.14 -18.44
CA LYS A 829 -19.57 2.51 -17.32
C LYS A 829 -18.78 2.69 -16.02
N LEU A 830 -17.91 1.73 -15.69
CA LEU A 830 -17.05 1.78 -14.50
C LEU A 830 -16.11 2.99 -14.49
N LEU A 831 -15.61 3.42 -15.66
CA LEU A 831 -14.74 4.59 -15.79
C LEU A 831 -15.45 5.90 -15.37
N ILE A 832 -16.72 6.07 -15.76
CA ILE A 832 -17.54 7.23 -15.37
C ILE A 832 -17.82 7.18 -13.85
N GLU A 833 -18.24 6.03 -13.35
CA GLU A 833 -18.51 5.81 -11.92
C GLU A 833 -17.25 5.90 -11.04
N MET A 834 -16.05 5.75 -11.61
CA MET A 834 -14.78 6.05 -10.93
C MET A 834 -14.49 7.55 -10.91
N ASN A 835 -14.66 8.24 -12.04
CA ASN A 835 -14.41 9.68 -12.13
C ASN A 835 -15.31 10.47 -11.16
N ASP A 836 -16.60 10.18 -11.13
CA ASP A 836 -17.56 10.88 -10.27
C ASP A 836 -17.29 10.61 -8.77
N ALA A 837 -16.87 9.39 -8.43
CA ALA A 837 -16.45 9.04 -7.06
C ALA A 837 -15.17 9.78 -6.64
N ASN A 838 -14.20 9.94 -7.55
CA ASN A 838 -12.98 10.70 -7.27
C ASN A 838 -13.28 12.19 -7.02
N CYS A 839 -14.17 12.80 -7.81
CA CYS A 839 -14.63 14.17 -7.58
C CYS A 839 -15.30 14.34 -6.20
N ALA A 840 -16.12 13.38 -5.77
CA ALA A 840 -16.74 13.40 -4.45
C ALA A 840 -15.71 13.28 -3.31
N LEU A 841 -14.68 12.43 -3.48
CA LEU A 841 -13.61 12.25 -2.51
C LEU A 841 -12.76 13.52 -2.33
N GLU A 842 -12.44 14.25 -3.41
CA GLU A 842 -11.70 15.52 -3.32
C GLU A 842 -12.47 16.58 -2.52
N VAL A 843 -13.78 16.69 -2.71
CA VAL A 843 -14.65 17.59 -1.93
C VAL A 843 -14.63 17.22 -0.44
N SER A 844 -14.83 15.95 -0.12
CA SER A 844 -14.81 15.48 1.28
C SER A 844 -13.46 15.71 1.97
N GLN A 845 -12.33 15.55 1.25
CA GLN A 845 -11.01 15.88 1.80
C GLN A 845 -10.83 17.37 2.11
N LEU A 846 -11.40 18.26 1.29
CA LEU A 846 -11.38 19.71 1.54
C LEU A 846 -12.23 20.08 2.76
N GLU A 847 -13.42 19.47 2.91
CA GLU A 847 -14.29 19.66 4.07
C GLU A 847 -13.63 19.17 5.37
N LEU A 848 -13.03 17.97 5.36
CA LEU A 848 -12.31 17.42 6.51
C LEU A 848 -11.10 18.28 6.92
N ARG A 849 -10.35 18.81 5.95
CA ARG A 849 -9.24 19.76 6.22
C ARG A 849 -9.74 21.06 6.85
N SER A 850 -10.86 21.59 6.35
CA SER A 850 -11.51 22.78 6.92
C SER A 850 -12.01 22.52 8.35
N ALA A 851 -12.69 21.40 8.59
CA ALA A 851 -13.16 20.99 9.91
C ALA A 851 -12.01 20.84 10.92
N ASN A 852 -10.91 20.17 10.53
CA ASN A 852 -9.74 20.01 11.39
C ASN A 852 -9.05 21.36 11.71
N ALA A 853 -8.93 22.27 10.74
CA ALA A 853 -8.39 23.61 10.99
C ALA A 853 -9.26 24.41 11.99
N ASN A 854 -10.59 24.34 11.84
CA ASN A 854 -11.53 24.98 12.77
C ASN A 854 -11.46 24.36 14.19
N LEU A 855 -11.32 23.03 14.29
CA LEU A 855 -11.13 22.34 15.57
C LEU A 855 -9.81 22.71 16.25
N GLN A 856 -8.71 22.84 15.49
CA GLN A 856 -7.42 23.30 16.03
C GLN A 856 -7.49 24.75 16.54
N ALA A 857 -8.16 25.65 15.81
CA ALA A 857 -8.39 27.02 16.27
C ALA A 857 -9.20 27.04 17.58
N LEU A 858 -10.35 26.35 17.63
CA LEU A 858 -11.19 26.24 18.83
C LEU A 858 -10.47 25.60 20.02
N ALA A 859 -9.51 24.69 19.79
CA ALA A 859 -8.73 24.06 20.84
C ALA A 859 -7.65 24.99 21.45
N THR A 860 -7.15 25.97 20.70
CA THR A 860 -5.94 26.75 21.05
C THR A 860 -6.18 28.24 21.32
N THR A 861 -7.25 28.85 20.80
CA THR A 861 -7.59 30.27 21.01
C THR A 861 -8.79 30.47 21.93
N ASP A 862 -8.94 31.68 22.47
CA ASP A 862 -10.12 32.12 23.22
C ASP A 862 -11.14 32.74 22.26
N GLY A 863 -12.34 32.14 22.19
CA GLY A 863 -13.38 32.51 21.22
C GLY A 863 -14.00 33.91 21.37
N LEU A 864 -13.62 34.69 22.39
CA LEU A 864 -13.98 36.10 22.51
C LEU A 864 -12.83 37.01 22.07
N THR A 865 -11.61 36.74 22.55
CA THR A 865 -10.48 37.67 22.48
C THR A 865 -9.47 37.35 21.37
N GLY A 866 -9.54 36.18 20.73
CA GLY A 866 -8.72 35.79 19.57
C GLY A 866 -7.27 35.41 19.89
N ILE A 867 -6.74 35.82 21.04
CA ILE A 867 -5.47 35.34 21.61
C ILE A 867 -5.58 33.89 22.10
N HIS A 868 -4.47 33.31 22.54
CA HIS A 868 -4.43 31.93 23.05
C HIS A 868 -5.31 31.75 24.31
N ASN A 869 -5.88 30.56 24.47
CA ASN A 869 -6.67 30.22 25.65
C ASN A 869 -5.80 29.66 26.80
N HIS A 870 -6.42 29.52 27.99
CA HIS A 870 -5.78 28.97 29.18
C HIS A 870 -5.12 27.60 28.95
N ARG A 871 -5.67 26.74 28.10
CA ARG A 871 -5.11 25.40 27.83
C ARG A 871 -3.77 25.53 27.10
N TYR A 872 -3.75 26.24 25.98
CA TYR A 872 -2.52 26.44 25.21
C TYR A 872 -1.43 27.14 26.05
N PHE A 873 -1.81 28.02 26.97
CA PHE A 873 -0.89 28.59 27.96
C PHE A 873 -0.24 27.54 28.89
N GLN A 874 -1.00 26.58 29.44
CA GLN A 874 -0.43 25.53 30.30
C GLN A 874 0.55 24.65 29.50
N ASP A 875 0.15 24.27 28.28
CA ASP A 875 0.93 23.42 27.38
C ASP A 875 2.26 24.12 27.00
N PHE A 876 2.21 25.37 26.53
CA PHE A 876 3.37 26.20 26.18
C PHE A 876 4.29 26.48 27.38
N LEU A 877 3.73 26.76 28.57
CA LEU A 877 4.51 27.06 29.77
C LEU A 877 5.28 25.83 30.26
N ALA A 878 4.72 24.62 30.14
CA ALA A 878 5.41 23.39 30.49
C ALA A 878 6.63 23.16 29.56
N GLU A 879 6.40 23.20 28.24
CA GLU A 879 7.43 23.07 27.20
C GLU A 879 8.59 24.05 27.40
N HIS A 880 8.28 25.34 27.61
CA HIS A 880 9.31 26.37 27.75
C HIS A 880 10.03 26.34 29.10
N ILE A 881 9.43 25.80 30.17
CA ILE A 881 10.13 25.56 31.44
C ILE A 881 11.21 24.49 31.28
N GLU A 882 10.95 23.42 30.52
CA GLU A 882 11.94 22.37 30.26
C GLU A 882 13.06 22.88 29.36
N SER A 883 12.72 23.57 28.27
CA SER A 883 13.70 24.18 27.36
C SER A 883 14.61 25.20 28.07
N CYS A 884 14.05 26.16 28.80
CA CYS A 884 14.84 27.20 29.48
C CYS A 884 15.79 26.61 30.54
N ARG A 885 15.44 25.48 31.17
CA ARG A 885 16.32 24.74 32.10
C ARG A 885 17.47 24.04 31.41
N ALA A 886 17.25 23.49 30.22
CA ALA A 886 18.31 22.86 29.43
C ALA A 886 19.30 23.89 28.88
N GLU A 887 18.81 25.06 28.46
CA GLU A 887 19.64 26.15 27.92
C GLU A 887 20.28 27.05 28.99
N GLY A 888 19.78 27.02 30.23
CA GLY A 888 20.19 27.94 31.30
C GLY A 888 19.68 29.38 31.10
N THR A 889 18.52 29.53 30.44
CA THR A 889 17.90 30.82 30.12
C THR A 889 16.78 31.18 31.10
N ASN A 890 16.46 32.48 31.21
CA ASN A 890 15.44 32.96 32.15
C ASN A 890 14.02 32.74 31.57
N LEU A 891 13.04 32.52 32.44
CA LEU A 891 11.61 32.54 32.08
C LEU A 891 10.84 33.30 33.14
N SER A 892 9.97 34.22 32.73
CA SER A 892 9.11 34.98 33.64
C SER A 892 7.64 34.91 33.25
N VAL A 893 6.74 34.95 34.25
CA VAL A 893 5.29 34.92 34.07
C VAL A 893 4.69 36.21 34.61
N ILE A 894 3.89 36.88 33.79
CA ILE A 894 3.15 38.10 34.16
C ILE A 894 1.67 37.75 34.18
N LEU A 895 1.02 37.88 35.34
CA LEU A 895 -0.45 37.79 35.47
C LEU A 895 -1.05 39.21 35.52
N MET A 896 -2.20 39.40 34.88
CA MET A 896 -2.87 40.70 34.73
C MET A 896 -4.37 40.60 35.00
N ASP A 897 -4.94 41.62 35.65
CA ASP A 897 -6.38 41.79 35.96
C ASP A 897 -6.87 43.14 35.45
N VAL A 898 -8.00 43.16 34.74
CA VAL A 898 -8.62 44.41 34.27
C VAL A 898 -9.34 45.11 35.43
N ASP A 899 -8.88 46.32 35.77
CA ASP A 899 -9.23 46.96 37.02
C ASP A 899 -10.72 47.31 37.13
N LYS A 900 -11.38 46.73 38.15
CA LYS A 900 -12.81 46.91 38.45
C LYS A 900 -13.73 46.48 37.29
N PHE A 901 -13.33 45.48 36.49
CA PHE A 901 -14.10 45.03 35.33
C PHE A 901 -15.50 44.54 35.67
N LYS A 902 -15.70 43.82 36.79
CA LYS A 902 -17.07 43.57 37.30
C LYS A 902 -17.92 44.85 37.42
N SER A 903 -17.37 45.92 38.01
CA SER A 903 -18.04 47.21 38.14
C SER A 903 -18.17 47.97 36.80
N PHE A 904 -17.53 47.51 35.72
CA PHE A 904 -17.81 47.96 34.35
C PHE A 904 -19.06 47.25 33.82
N ASN A 905 -19.13 45.92 33.97
CA ASN A 905 -20.29 45.12 33.57
C ASN A 905 -21.57 45.47 34.33
N ASP A 906 -21.47 45.72 35.64
CA ASP A 906 -22.59 46.16 36.48
C ASP A 906 -23.13 47.56 36.07
N GLU A 907 -22.36 48.35 35.29
CA GLU A 907 -22.68 49.73 34.88
C GLU A 907 -23.10 49.83 33.39
N PHE A 908 -22.40 49.14 32.49
CA PHE A 908 -22.59 49.22 31.02
C PHE A 908 -23.07 47.91 30.37
N GLY A 909 -23.18 46.81 31.13
CA GLY A 909 -23.57 45.49 30.63
C GLY A 909 -22.43 44.69 29.99
N HIS A 910 -22.59 43.37 29.94
CA HIS A 910 -21.54 42.44 29.52
C HIS A 910 -20.99 42.69 28.10
N GLN A 911 -21.83 43.06 27.13
CA GLN A 911 -21.39 43.34 25.75
C GLN A 911 -20.37 44.51 25.67
N ALA A 912 -20.49 45.49 26.56
CA ALA A 912 -19.53 46.59 26.66
C ALA A 912 -18.22 46.09 27.31
N GLY A 913 -18.29 45.18 28.29
CA GLY A 913 -17.12 44.52 28.87
C GLY A 913 -16.41 43.59 27.88
N ASP A 914 -17.14 42.82 27.08
CA ASP A 914 -16.60 41.98 26.01
C ASP A 914 -15.79 42.82 25.01
N THR A 915 -16.30 44.01 24.67
CA THR A 915 -15.59 45.00 23.84
C THR A 915 -14.29 45.48 24.51
N VAL A 916 -14.29 45.70 25.83
CA VAL A 916 -13.07 46.04 26.59
C VAL A 916 -12.06 44.88 26.59
N LEU A 917 -12.50 43.63 26.77
CA LEU A 917 -11.60 42.47 26.78
C LEU A 917 -10.94 42.25 25.41
N ILE A 918 -11.67 42.46 24.31
CA ILE A 918 -11.13 42.45 22.95
C ILE A 918 -10.08 43.57 22.79
N GLY A 919 -10.39 44.79 23.26
CA GLY A 919 -9.43 45.91 23.22
C GLY A 919 -8.16 45.64 24.03
N VAL A 920 -8.29 45.05 25.23
CA VAL A 920 -7.15 44.66 26.08
C VAL A 920 -6.30 43.57 25.43
N ALA A 921 -6.93 42.53 24.87
CA ALA A 921 -6.24 41.48 24.12
C ALA A 921 -5.48 42.02 22.90
N LYS A 922 -6.05 43.02 22.22
CA LYS A 922 -5.39 43.73 21.13
C LYS A 922 -4.16 44.51 21.63
N CYS A 923 -4.28 45.33 22.68
CA CYS A 923 -3.14 46.06 23.27
C CYS A 923 -2.01 45.12 23.72
N LEU A 924 -2.34 43.95 24.29
CA LEU A 924 -1.36 42.92 24.62
C LEU A 924 -0.63 42.41 23.36
N SER A 925 -1.39 42.07 22.30
CA SER A 925 -0.86 41.49 21.05
C SER A 925 -0.05 42.48 20.21
N GLU A 926 -0.30 43.78 20.32
CA GLU A 926 0.49 44.84 19.68
C GLU A 926 1.77 45.21 20.48
N VAL A 927 1.89 44.74 21.73
CA VAL A 927 2.99 45.07 22.64
C VAL A 927 3.96 43.91 22.87
N VAL A 928 3.48 42.66 22.75
CA VAL A 928 4.21 41.41 23.02
C VAL A 928 4.45 40.65 21.73
N GLU A 929 5.73 40.47 21.37
CA GLU A 929 6.17 39.75 20.17
C GLU A 929 6.71 38.35 20.52
N ALA A 930 6.78 37.46 19.52
CA ALA A 930 7.45 36.16 19.66
C ALA A 930 8.94 36.35 20.03
N PRO A 931 9.52 35.52 20.94
CA PRO A 931 9.04 34.23 21.42
C PRO A 931 8.13 34.28 22.66
N HIS A 932 7.60 35.44 23.05
CA HIS A 932 6.72 35.53 24.22
C HIS A 932 5.27 35.16 23.87
N LEU A 933 4.54 34.56 24.82
CA LEU A 933 3.14 34.18 24.66
C LEU A 933 2.20 35.19 25.32
N VAL A 934 1.08 35.52 24.68
CA VAL A 934 -0.10 36.14 25.31
C VAL A 934 -1.26 35.15 25.33
N ALA A 935 -1.89 34.96 26.49
CA ALA A 935 -3.10 34.15 26.62
C ALA A 935 -4.13 34.75 27.59
N ARG A 936 -5.40 34.41 27.39
CA ARG A 936 -6.46 34.72 28.36
C ARG A 936 -6.49 33.64 29.44
N TYR A 937 -6.25 34.04 30.69
CA TYR A 937 -6.17 33.12 31.82
C TYR A 937 -7.55 32.71 32.33
N GLY A 938 -8.51 33.66 32.34
CA GLY A 938 -9.92 33.39 32.61
C GLY A 938 -10.70 34.65 32.98
N GLY A 939 -11.94 34.80 32.49
CA GLY A 939 -12.80 35.94 32.84
C GLY A 939 -12.20 37.30 32.44
N GLU A 940 -11.80 38.08 33.45
CA GLU A 940 -11.14 39.39 33.34
C GLU A 940 -9.60 39.34 33.51
N GLU A 941 -9.03 38.13 33.56
CA GLU A 941 -7.60 37.86 33.79
C GLU A 941 -6.87 37.34 32.55
N PHE A 942 -5.64 37.82 32.35
CA PHE A 942 -4.74 37.51 31.24
C PHE A 942 -3.35 37.11 31.77
N VAL A 943 -2.59 36.38 30.95
CA VAL A 943 -1.23 35.93 31.28
C VAL A 943 -0.28 36.15 30.11
N VAL A 944 0.96 36.55 30.42
CA VAL A 944 2.07 36.63 29.46
C VAL A 944 3.22 35.75 29.93
N VAL A 945 3.74 34.90 29.04
CA VAL A 945 4.94 34.08 29.29
C VAL A 945 6.11 34.73 28.57
N ALA A 946 7.01 35.33 29.35
CA ALA A 946 8.18 36.04 28.88
C ALA A 946 9.41 35.11 28.85
N VAL A 947 9.49 34.32 27.78
CA VAL A 947 10.65 33.46 27.47
C VAL A 947 11.91 34.31 27.30
N GLY A 948 13.01 33.92 27.93
CA GLY A 948 14.31 34.62 27.89
C GLY A 948 14.46 35.79 28.87
N LEU A 949 13.38 36.29 29.51
CA LEU A 949 13.42 37.52 30.30
C LEU A 949 13.55 37.29 31.82
N ASP A 950 14.40 38.10 32.46
CA ASP A 950 14.46 38.22 33.93
C ASP A 950 13.26 39.01 34.51
N GLN A 951 13.17 39.06 35.84
CA GLN A 951 12.05 39.73 36.53
C GLN A 951 11.97 41.25 36.31
N GLU A 952 13.09 41.96 36.09
CA GLU A 952 13.10 43.40 35.83
C GLU A 952 12.70 43.67 34.38
N GLN A 953 13.24 42.88 33.44
CA GLN A 953 12.87 42.91 32.01
C GLN A 953 11.37 42.60 31.82
N ALA A 954 10.86 41.56 32.49
CA ALA A 954 9.43 41.23 32.49
C ALA A 954 8.57 42.32 33.16
N TRP A 955 9.10 43.03 34.15
CA TRP A 955 8.41 44.20 34.74
C TRP A 955 8.41 45.41 33.82
N PHE A 956 9.47 45.67 33.05
CA PHE A 956 9.46 46.68 31.99
C PHE A 956 8.44 46.35 30.89
N LEU A 957 8.28 45.07 30.54
CA LEU A 957 7.23 44.62 29.63
C LEU A 957 5.83 44.83 30.23
N ALA A 958 5.61 44.46 31.50
CA ALA A 958 4.36 44.71 32.21
C ALA A 958 3.99 46.21 32.25
N GLU A 959 4.95 47.09 32.57
CA GLU A 959 4.74 48.54 32.57
C GLU A 959 4.55 49.14 31.16
N LYS A 960 5.10 48.52 30.09
CA LYS A 960 4.79 48.89 28.70
C LYS A 960 3.33 48.57 28.39
N ILE A 961 2.88 47.34 28.66
CA ILE A 961 1.48 46.91 28.46
C ILE A 961 0.52 47.78 29.29
N ARG A 962 0.84 48.03 30.57
CA ARG A 962 0.00 48.84 31.46
C ARG A 962 -0.21 50.26 30.93
N LYS A 963 0.86 50.90 30.44
CA LYS A 963 0.80 52.26 29.88
C LYS A 963 0.02 52.30 28.56
N GLU A 964 0.10 51.25 27.75
CA GLU A 964 -0.71 51.13 26.53
C GLU A 964 -2.21 51.04 26.89
N ILE A 965 -2.58 50.17 27.85
CA ILE A 965 -3.97 50.05 28.34
C ILE A 965 -4.44 51.36 28.99
N GLU A 966 -3.62 52.01 29.82
CA GLU A 966 -3.92 53.29 30.46
C GLU A 966 -4.04 54.44 29.45
N GLY A 967 -3.28 54.42 28.35
CA GLY A 967 -3.23 55.46 27.33
C GLY A 967 -4.26 55.32 26.20
N ASN A 968 -4.82 54.12 26.00
CA ASN A 968 -5.80 53.86 24.94
C ASN A 968 -7.13 54.60 25.16
N GLU A 969 -7.86 54.89 24.07
CA GLU A 969 -9.17 55.55 24.12
C GLU A 969 -10.30 54.52 24.29
N TRP A 970 -10.90 54.47 25.48
CA TRP A 970 -11.96 53.50 25.81
C TRP A 970 -13.36 54.12 25.69
N THR A 971 -14.25 53.46 24.94
CA THR A 971 -15.57 53.99 24.50
C THR A 971 -16.52 54.46 25.62
N TYR A 972 -16.42 53.92 26.83
CA TYR A 972 -17.38 54.15 27.93
C TYR A 972 -16.77 54.86 29.14
N ARG A 973 -15.65 54.32 29.65
CA ARG A 973 -14.83 54.93 30.71
C ARG A 973 -13.40 54.40 30.60
N GLN A 974 -12.43 55.12 31.17
CA GLN A 974 -11.03 54.69 31.15
C GLN A 974 -10.86 53.33 31.85
N VAL A 975 -10.09 52.45 31.22
CA VAL A 975 -9.71 51.14 31.72
C VAL A 975 -8.26 51.21 32.19
N THR A 976 -7.95 50.49 33.26
CA THR A 976 -6.58 50.28 33.76
C THR A 976 -6.42 48.80 34.08
N ALA A 977 -5.20 48.34 34.28
CA ALA A 977 -4.94 46.96 34.68
C ALA A 977 -3.85 46.89 35.77
N SER A 978 -4.02 45.91 36.65
CA SER A 978 -3.03 45.55 37.67
C SER A 978 -2.22 44.35 37.18
N PHE A 979 -0.92 44.33 37.46
CA PHE A 979 0.01 43.29 36.99
C PHE A 979 0.84 42.70 38.15
N GLY A 980 1.08 41.39 38.11
CA GLY A 980 1.96 40.66 39.00
C GLY A 980 3.02 39.89 38.22
N VAL A 981 4.28 40.19 38.49
CA VAL A 981 5.44 39.65 37.78
C VAL A 981 6.21 38.70 38.71
N SER A 982 6.57 37.53 38.21
CA SER A 982 7.58 36.69 38.87
C SER A 982 8.37 35.86 37.87
N MET A 983 9.62 35.56 38.21
CA MET A 983 10.52 34.72 37.44
C MET A 983 10.45 33.27 37.93
N LEU A 984 10.70 32.31 37.04
CA LEU A 984 10.95 30.90 37.35
C LEU A 984 12.18 30.77 38.28
N MET A 985 12.14 29.83 39.22
CA MET A 985 13.24 29.59 40.16
C MET A 985 13.71 28.13 40.04
N ASP A 986 15.00 27.88 40.27
CA ASP A 986 15.58 26.53 40.27
C ASP A 986 14.93 25.61 41.32
N SER A 987 14.33 26.19 42.36
CA SER A 987 13.58 25.51 43.43
C SER A 987 12.13 25.14 43.07
N ASP A 988 11.71 25.40 41.83
CA ASP A 988 10.38 25.04 41.33
C ASP A 988 10.35 23.60 40.82
N ASP A 989 9.50 22.77 41.44
CA ASP A 989 9.22 21.41 40.99
C ASP A 989 8.06 21.35 39.96
N LYS A 990 7.25 22.41 39.87
CA LYS A 990 5.98 22.44 39.11
C LYS A 990 5.69 23.84 38.54
N PRO A 991 5.15 23.97 37.31
CA PRO A 991 4.77 25.26 36.71
C PRO A 991 3.86 26.14 37.59
N GLN A 992 2.95 25.54 38.37
CA GLN A 992 2.09 26.29 39.29
C GLN A 992 2.85 27.19 40.29
N LYS A 993 4.10 26.88 40.66
CA LYS A 993 4.85 27.71 41.63
C LYS A 993 5.15 29.12 41.12
N VAL A 994 5.48 29.27 39.83
CA VAL A 994 5.71 30.61 39.24
C VAL A 994 4.38 31.35 39.04
N ILE A 995 3.32 30.65 38.63
CA ILE A 995 1.95 31.22 38.55
C ILE A 995 1.49 31.75 39.92
N GLU A 996 1.65 30.95 40.98
CA GLU A 996 1.33 31.32 42.37
C GLU A 996 2.10 32.55 42.87
N ARG A 997 3.35 32.75 42.44
CA ARG A 997 4.14 33.94 42.81
C ARG A 997 3.63 35.17 42.07
N SER A 998 3.34 35.04 40.78
CA SER A 998 2.77 36.14 39.97
C SER A 998 1.38 36.55 40.47
N ASP A 999 0.54 35.61 40.94
CA ASP A 999 -0.76 35.92 41.57
C ASP A 999 -0.60 36.72 42.88
N LYS A 1000 0.32 36.30 43.76
CA LYS A 1000 0.62 37.03 45.01
C LYS A 1000 1.14 38.45 44.74
N ALA A 1001 1.89 38.65 43.65
CA ALA A 1001 2.30 39.97 43.18
C ALA A 1001 1.13 40.77 42.58
N LEU A 1002 0.23 40.13 41.83
CA LEU A 1002 -0.97 40.74 41.26
C LEU A 1002 -1.95 41.21 42.35
N TYR A 1003 -2.16 40.39 43.38
CA TYR A 1003 -2.91 40.77 44.58
C TYR A 1003 -2.30 42.00 45.27
N THR A 1004 -0.97 42.04 45.38
CA THR A 1004 -0.24 43.20 45.93
C THR A 1004 -0.47 44.47 45.09
N SER A 1005 -0.48 44.36 43.76
CA SER A 1005 -0.86 45.46 42.86
C SER A 1005 -2.31 45.91 43.06
N LYS A 1006 -3.24 44.96 43.23
CA LYS A 1006 -4.67 45.22 43.51
C LYS A 1006 -4.87 45.95 44.84
N GLU A 1007 -4.14 45.59 45.90
CA GLU A 1007 -4.25 46.25 47.22
C GLU A 1007 -3.61 47.65 47.27
N GLN A 1008 -2.44 47.85 46.65
CA GLN A 1008 -1.69 49.11 46.75
C GLN A 1008 -2.27 50.27 45.91
N GLY A 1009 -3.51 50.15 45.44
CA GLY A 1009 -4.23 51.20 44.71
C GLY A 1009 -4.51 50.90 43.23
N ARG A 1010 -4.24 49.67 42.76
CA ARG A 1010 -4.42 49.24 41.36
C ARG A 1010 -3.54 50.00 40.37
N ASN A 1011 -3.74 49.79 39.06
CA ASN A 1011 -3.03 50.42 37.95
C ASN A 1011 -1.51 50.46 38.15
N ARG A 1012 -0.89 49.28 38.37
CA ARG A 1012 0.55 49.13 38.61
C ARG A 1012 1.04 47.72 38.35
N SER A 1013 2.36 47.59 38.16
CA SER A 1013 3.07 46.32 38.09
C SER A 1013 3.92 46.11 39.35
N THR A 1014 3.81 44.93 39.98
CA THR A 1014 4.61 44.54 41.16
C THR A 1014 5.46 43.31 40.86
N ILE A 1015 6.72 43.31 41.28
CA ILE A 1015 7.60 42.12 41.24
C ILE A 1015 7.44 41.32 42.53
N PHE A 1016 7.31 40.00 42.43
CA PHE A 1016 7.25 39.12 43.60
C PHE A 1016 8.56 39.19 44.42
N GLY A 1017 8.46 39.67 45.65
CA GLY A 1017 9.55 39.66 46.63
C GLY A 1017 10.35 40.96 46.77
N GLU A 1018 10.09 42.01 45.98
CA GLU A 1018 10.83 43.28 46.12
C GLU A 1018 10.41 44.05 47.40
N PRO A 1019 11.35 44.47 48.28
CA PRO A 1019 11.03 45.27 49.46
C PRO A 1019 10.58 46.70 49.11
N GLN A 1020 9.51 47.17 49.76
CA GLN A 1020 8.90 48.49 49.50
C GLN A 1020 9.88 49.66 49.64
N LYS A 1021 10.10 50.40 48.54
CA LYS A 1021 10.59 51.79 48.59
C LYS A 1021 9.41 52.70 48.96
N GLN A 1022 9.36 53.20 50.20
CA GLN A 1022 8.40 54.24 50.58
C GLN A 1022 8.75 55.54 49.85
N ASP A 1023 7.85 56.03 49.01
CA ASP A 1023 8.11 57.20 48.17
C ASP A 1023 8.13 58.50 49.00
N GLY A 1024 9.33 59.09 49.10
CA GLY A 1024 9.69 60.12 50.07
C GLY A 1024 9.29 61.55 49.69
N SER A 1025 8.14 61.74 49.04
CA SER A 1025 7.73 63.05 48.52
C SER A 1025 7.26 64.02 49.62
N LYS A 1026 8.21 64.72 50.25
CA LYS A 1026 7.96 65.91 51.07
C LYS A 1026 8.64 67.15 50.49
N THR A 1027 7.80 68.16 50.22
CA THR A 1027 8.11 69.60 50.15
C THR A 1027 9.17 70.09 49.14
N ALA A 1028 8.69 70.85 48.16
CA ALA A 1028 9.19 72.21 47.93
C ALA A 1028 8.06 73.11 47.35
N LYS A 1029 8.10 74.42 47.67
CA LYS A 1029 7.33 75.46 46.97
C LYS A 1029 8.31 76.38 46.24
N SER A 1030 8.09 76.69 44.97
CA SER A 1030 8.35 78.00 44.35
C SER A 1030 8.11 77.92 42.83
N GLY A 1031 7.52 78.97 42.26
CA GLY A 1031 7.07 79.04 40.86
C GLY A 1031 5.75 79.80 40.78
#